data_AF-A0A938SVY8-F1
#
_entry.id   AF-A0A938SVY8-F1
#
_cell.length_a   1.000
_cell.length_b   1.000
_cell.length_c   1.000
_cell.angle_alpha   90.00
_cell.angle_beta   90.00
_cell.angle_gamma   90.00
#
_symmetry.space_group_name_H-M   'P 1'
#
loop_
_entity.id
_entity.type
_entity.pdbx_description
1 polymer ?
#
loop_
_entity_poly.entity_id
_entity_poly.type
_entity_poly.pdbx_seq_one_letter_code
_entity_poly.pdbx_strand_id
1 'polypeptide(L)'
;MIHLSEALIAANQAGNTGGAFSALNSTLDLQSLTIVANTSPLATLNFGYQAIGMLGESLVAFNAGSGLQRTNSATVTLNCCDLYGHPGGDFVNFPEDPIGVDGNISLDPRFCDLDAGDYSLEIASPCLPEHNDCGSLMGCFAVGCTYPSIVIAGHVIDGDGQPLVGVEITGAGGPPVLTDASGSYAVDVVDGWSGTLVPSLLGYAFTPSSRVYTGVVVDQIDQDFVASHDTGLEVPLDYPTIAAALAVAAPGDTVFVAPGTYAGTGNRNLLLPPFDVVVLGSGGSEVTTLDCGNYYRAFTVNQGQTPATLIQGFTILDGMPSSASGGGIYSAGASPTLRDLRFVHCRAGGVGGAGGAIYMQGAAGALLEDIVIVDGYAYDGGGAGIALRQSSVAIDGLLVGGNRSAVLACGLDAQNSQLSLMNATFVDNACTGVGAVIALAGGSATLSRCLVAFNAGDGGISGSEDALLSINCSNLWQNQGGNYTGEFGDLTGQGGNLAADPLFSDLSAGDWHLHADSPCLPTGNTCGVLIGALGEGGTGVLHRIAGTVRDAASQGLPGVLLEGLAVLVETQADGSYGVWLPEGWSGTLTPGAAHLRFTPAARSYDELASDHTAEDYLASNPTRFQFPTDFADLQEAVDFCDDGDTLIVLPGTYNLPTDEYGIPGLDLGNKAICMQSLSGPQVTVLQHGSIGLLMQANDDLTIRGLTIADCDVAVSCYGLGAPRFEDVIIEDSGALPDALYALDSAAFSCWGSSPQLVNVLFRNNDGRQEGELTQGGAVYCSGNAAPQFFGCRFENNIGVMGGAIYLQDASPIFINSQFIGNQAAPLYTYNERWTWDAYGGAIYCEGGAPSFIYCSFVDNEACMLDDPGDVSGGAVYLAGSAAPSFLNCSFSGNGAIAAGHTALGGGIYLEAGAAPVLANCILAFGTGGGGFYSPNDTLALAMSCSDVFGNEGGDFLGLPDPTGSQGNISLDPHFCDREAGDLQLAANSPCLPANNACGVQMGPFGQGCAATALPDADVPRALSLSQNSPNPFNPSTTIRFGLPRPATVDLCVHDALGRRVATLIAGERLPAGYHEPRWLGKDAAGRALASGVYFLRLEVEGRRLTRKMLLLK
;
A
#
# COMPACT_ATOMS: atom_id res chain seq x y z
N MET A 1 -17.66 -11.21 8.69
CA MET A 1 -17.23 -10.34 7.58
C MET A 1 -15.73 -10.44 7.53
N ILE A 2 -15.17 -10.73 6.36
CA ILE A 2 -13.73 -10.74 6.12
C ILE A 2 -13.48 -9.65 5.07
N HIS A 3 -12.52 -8.78 5.34
CA HIS A 3 -12.02 -7.78 4.40
C HIS A 3 -10.60 -8.16 4.01
N LEU A 4 -10.31 -8.18 2.71
CA LEU A 4 -8.98 -8.45 2.18
C LEU A 4 -8.72 -7.47 1.04
N SER A 5 -7.57 -6.78 1.10
CA SER A 5 -7.14 -5.83 0.08
C SER A 5 -5.71 -6.11 -0.37
N GLU A 6 -5.38 -5.72 -1.61
CA GLU A 6 -4.00 -5.68 -2.15
C GLU A 6 -3.23 -7.00 -2.04
N ALA A 7 -3.92 -8.14 -2.13
CA ALA A 7 -3.32 -9.45 -1.96
C ALA A 7 -3.26 -10.27 -3.24
N LEU A 8 -2.17 -11.04 -3.38
CA LEU A 8 -1.99 -12.06 -4.40
C LEU A 8 -2.45 -13.42 -3.87
N ILE A 9 -3.32 -14.09 -4.62
CA ILE A 9 -3.76 -15.46 -4.37
C ILE A 9 -3.47 -16.28 -5.63
N ALA A 10 -2.26 -16.80 -5.72
CA ALA A 10 -1.80 -17.51 -6.90
C ALA A 10 -1.47 -18.98 -6.65
N ALA A 11 -1.61 -19.80 -7.70
CA ALA A 11 -1.13 -21.18 -7.75
C ALA A 11 -1.65 -22.12 -6.62
N ASN A 12 -2.77 -21.80 -5.97
CA ASN A 12 -3.35 -22.67 -4.96
C ASN A 12 -3.97 -23.92 -5.60
N GLN A 13 -3.83 -25.05 -4.93
CA GLN A 13 -4.48 -26.30 -5.34
C GLN A 13 -5.58 -26.65 -4.34
N ALA A 14 -6.84 -26.63 -4.80
CA ALA A 14 -7.99 -26.91 -3.94
C ALA A 14 -8.81 -28.08 -4.49
N GLY A 15 -9.17 -29.02 -3.62
CA GLY A 15 -9.97 -30.22 -3.95
C GLY A 15 -11.44 -29.91 -4.21
N ASN A 16 -12.34 -30.35 -3.33
CA ASN A 16 -13.80 -30.30 -3.53
C ASN A 16 -14.49 -29.02 -3.00
N THR A 17 -13.74 -27.98 -2.66
CA THR A 17 -14.25 -26.67 -2.19
C THR A 17 -13.44 -25.56 -2.85
N GLY A 18 -14.06 -24.41 -3.17
CA GLY A 18 -13.60 -23.41 -4.15
C GLY A 18 -12.10 -23.03 -4.14
N GLY A 19 -11.61 -22.62 -5.32
CA GLY A 19 -10.17 -22.49 -5.62
C GLY A 19 -9.40 -21.41 -4.85
N ALA A 20 -10.04 -20.31 -4.50
CA ALA A 20 -9.47 -19.22 -3.69
C ALA A 20 -10.36 -18.92 -2.48
N PHE A 21 -11.66 -18.71 -2.70
CA PHE A 21 -12.62 -18.48 -1.62
C PHE A 21 -13.90 -19.28 -1.81
N SER A 22 -14.45 -19.77 -0.69
CA SER A 22 -15.78 -20.37 -0.64
C SER A 22 -16.54 -19.81 0.57
N ALA A 23 -17.54 -18.97 0.32
CA ALA A 23 -18.38 -18.37 1.35
C ALA A 23 -19.74 -19.07 1.44
N LEU A 24 -20.13 -19.48 2.64
CA LEU A 24 -21.46 -19.95 2.97
C LEU A 24 -21.99 -19.12 4.15
N ASN A 25 -23.12 -18.44 3.97
CA ASN A 25 -23.76 -17.60 4.99
C ASN A 25 -22.78 -16.59 5.65
N SER A 26 -21.89 -16.03 4.85
CA SER A 26 -20.79 -15.15 5.27
C SER A 26 -20.66 -13.95 4.34
N THR A 27 -20.11 -12.85 4.83
CA THR A 27 -19.79 -11.65 4.03
C THR A 27 -18.29 -11.61 3.75
N LEU A 28 -17.92 -11.51 2.47
CA LEU A 28 -16.55 -11.24 2.00
C LEU A 28 -16.52 -9.88 1.30
N ASP A 29 -15.52 -9.10 1.63
CA ASP A 29 -15.18 -7.83 1.00
C ASP A 29 -13.75 -7.94 0.46
N LEU A 30 -13.59 -7.89 -0.86
CA LEU A 30 -12.37 -8.22 -1.58
C LEU A 30 -12.02 -7.05 -2.51
N GLN A 31 -10.91 -6.36 -2.24
CA GLN A 31 -10.53 -5.14 -2.94
C GLN A 31 -9.12 -5.27 -3.55
N SER A 32 -8.88 -4.82 -4.78
CA SER A 32 -7.54 -4.81 -5.37
C SER A 32 -6.78 -6.15 -5.30
N LEU A 33 -7.47 -7.29 -5.53
CA LEU A 33 -6.85 -8.61 -5.44
C LEU A 33 -6.42 -9.15 -6.80
N THR A 34 -5.27 -9.82 -6.87
CA THR A 34 -4.89 -10.65 -8.02
C THR A 34 -5.03 -12.13 -7.67
N ILE A 35 -5.99 -12.84 -8.27
CA ILE A 35 -6.28 -14.26 -8.04
C ILE A 35 -6.03 -15.05 -9.32
N VAL A 36 -4.91 -15.77 -9.38
CA VAL A 36 -4.41 -16.29 -10.66
C VAL A 36 -3.83 -17.70 -10.59
N ALA A 37 -3.94 -18.47 -11.67
CA ALA A 37 -3.31 -19.79 -11.80
C ALA A 37 -3.69 -20.83 -10.71
N ASN A 38 -4.81 -20.64 -9.99
CA ASN A 38 -5.27 -21.58 -8.99
C ASN A 38 -5.88 -22.82 -9.67
N THR A 39 -5.53 -24.01 -9.21
CA THR A 39 -6.02 -25.27 -9.78
C THR A 39 -7.10 -25.90 -8.89
N SER A 40 -8.36 -25.67 -9.21
CA SER A 40 -9.53 -26.36 -8.64
C SER A 40 -10.49 -26.83 -9.74
N PRO A 41 -11.18 -27.98 -9.60
CA PRO A 41 -12.25 -28.37 -10.52
C PRO A 41 -13.54 -27.56 -10.32
N LEU A 42 -13.63 -26.72 -9.28
CA LEU A 42 -14.80 -25.89 -8.95
C LEU A 42 -14.50 -24.40 -9.14
N ALA A 43 -15.49 -23.55 -8.85
CA ALA A 43 -15.30 -22.11 -8.96
C ALA A 43 -14.19 -21.58 -8.04
N THR A 44 -13.38 -20.67 -8.56
CA THR A 44 -12.30 -19.96 -7.84
C THR A 44 -12.89 -19.15 -6.70
N LEU A 45 -13.98 -18.44 -6.97
CA LEU A 45 -14.78 -17.74 -5.99
C LEU A 45 -16.19 -18.34 -5.94
N ASN A 46 -16.56 -18.94 -4.82
CA ASN A 46 -17.86 -19.61 -4.66
C ASN A 46 -18.71 -18.96 -3.55
N PHE A 47 -19.83 -18.34 -3.92
CA PHE A 47 -20.78 -17.72 -3.00
C PHE A 47 -22.09 -18.52 -2.88
N GLY A 48 -22.21 -19.29 -1.80
CA GLY A 48 -23.37 -20.14 -1.52
C GLY A 48 -24.20 -19.66 -0.33
N TYR A 49 -25.47 -20.08 -0.29
CA TYR A 49 -26.36 -20.04 0.88
C TYR A 49 -26.34 -18.71 1.67
N GLN A 50 -27.01 -17.67 1.16
CA GLN A 50 -27.10 -16.34 1.82
C GLN A 50 -25.76 -15.61 2.02
N ALA A 51 -24.69 -16.01 1.33
CA ALA A 51 -23.44 -15.26 1.34
C ALA A 51 -23.57 -13.89 0.63
N ILE A 52 -22.75 -12.93 1.06
CA ILE A 52 -22.62 -11.60 0.47
C ILE A 52 -21.17 -11.43 0.01
N GLY A 53 -20.96 -11.18 -1.28
CA GLY A 53 -19.65 -10.85 -1.84
C GLY A 53 -19.61 -9.41 -2.34
N MET A 54 -18.58 -8.67 -1.99
CA MET A 54 -18.27 -7.36 -2.56
C MET A 54 -16.88 -7.47 -3.15
N LEU A 55 -16.77 -7.29 -4.47
CA LEU A 55 -15.51 -7.34 -5.20
C LEU A 55 -15.30 -6.00 -5.89
N GLY A 56 -14.19 -5.35 -5.59
CA GLY A 56 -13.76 -4.11 -6.23
C GLY A 56 -12.33 -4.22 -6.78
N GLU A 57 -12.08 -3.62 -7.94
CA GLU A 57 -10.73 -3.42 -8.48
C GLU A 57 -9.90 -4.71 -8.56
N SER A 58 -10.55 -5.87 -8.73
CA SER A 58 -9.91 -7.17 -8.55
C SER A 58 -9.76 -7.91 -9.88
N LEU A 59 -8.61 -8.54 -10.05
CA LEU A 59 -8.25 -9.36 -11.20
C LEU A 59 -8.29 -10.84 -10.81
N VAL A 60 -9.15 -11.62 -11.45
CA VAL A 60 -9.21 -13.08 -11.30
C VAL A 60 -8.99 -13.70 -12.66
N ALA A 61 -7.90 -14.44 -12.87
CA ALA A 61 -7.61 -14.95 -14.20
C ALA A 61 -6.88 -16.29 -14.24
N PHE A 62 -7.05 -17.02 -15.35
CA PHE A 62 -6.33 -18.26 -15.63
C PHE A 62 -6.43 -19.33 -14.53
N ASN A 63 -7.50 -19.31 -13.75
CA ASN A 63 -7.76 -20.34 -12.75
C ASN A 63 -8.49 -21.53 -13.40
N ALA A 64 -8.23 -22.73 -12.92
CA ALA A 64 -9.02 -23.90 -13.31
C ALA A 64 -10.45 -23.80 -12.74
N GLY A 65 -11.41 -24.46 -13.40
CA GLY A 65 -12.82 -24.38 -13.03
C GLY A 65 -13.47 -23.06 -13.47
N SER A 66 -14.48 -22.59 -12.76
CA SER A 66 -15.14 -21.30 -13.04
C SER A 66 -14.43 -20.16 -12.33
N GLY A 67 -14.51 -18.93 -12.84
CA GLY A 67 -13.96 -17.76 -12.15
C GLY A 67 -14.75 -17.47 -10.88
N LEU A 68 -15.96 -16.97 -11.05
CA LEU A 68 -16.86 -16.65 -9.96
C LEU A 68 -18.22 -17.31 -10.15
N GLN A 69 -18.66 -18.04 -9.12
CA GLN A 69 -19.94 -18.73 -9.08
C GLN A 69 -20.76 -18.29 -7.87
N ARG A 70 -22.07 -18.10 -8.07
CA ARG A 70 -23.02 -17.88 -6.98
C ARG A 70 -24.24 -18.80 -7.02
N THR A 71 -24.94 -18.90 -5.89
CA THR A 71 -26.27 -19.51 -5.80
C THR A 71 -27.38 -18.44 -5.81
N ASN A 72 -28.62 -18.81 -6.11
CA ASN A 72 -29.74 -17.86 -6.16
C ASN A 72 -30.03 -17.14 -4.84
N SER A 73 -29.56 -17.68 -3.71
CA SER A 73 -29.72 -17.05 -2.40
C SER A 73 -28.55 -16.16 -1.99
N ALA A 74 -27.46 -16.10 -2.77
CA ALA A 74 -26.30 -15.26 -2.50
C ALA A 74 -26.33 -13.97 -3.33
N THR A 75 -25.82 -12.89 -2.74
CA THR A 75 -25.69 -11.56 -3.36
C THR A 75 -24.22 -11.28 -3.61
N VAL A 76 -23.84 -10.95 -4.85
CA VAL A 76 -22.47 -10.56 -5.20
C VAL A 76 -22.53 -9.25 -5.97
N THR A 77 -21.77 -8.25 -5.52
CA THR A 77 -21.58 -6.97 -6.19
C THR A 77 -20.16 -6.91 -6.74
N LEU A 78 -20.03 -6.45 -7.98
CA LEU A 78 -18.77 -6.36 -8.73
C LEU A 78 -18.59 -4.91 -9.18
N ASN A 79 -17.42 -4.34 -8.96
CA ASN A 79 -17.03 -3.04 -9.46
C ASN A 79 -15.60 -3.10 -9.99
N CYS A 80 -15.35 -2.71 -11.23
CA CYS A 80 -13.99 -2.64 -11.78
C CYS A 80 -13.18 -3.94 -11.66
N CYS A 81 -13.79 -5.08 -11.95
CA CYS A 81 -13.11 -6.38 -11.88
C CYS A 81 -12.85 -6.97 -13.27
N ASP A 82 -11.72 -7.65 -13.44
CA ASP A 82 -11.44 -8.46 -14.62
C ASP A 82 -11.50 -9.95 -14.27
N LEU A 83 -12.38 -10.69 -14.94
CA LEU A 83 -12.48 -12.13 -14.80
C LEU A 83 -12.24 -12.80 -16.15
N TYR A 84 -11.09 -13.47 -16.30
CA TYR A 84 -10.66 -13.97 -17.61
C TYR A 84 -10.10 -15.40 -17.61
N GLY A 85 -10.39 -16.14 -18.68
CA GLY A 85 -9.66 -17.35 -19.02
C GLY A 85 -10.05 -18.59 -18.19
N HIS A 86 -11.25 -18.62 -17.62
CA HIS A 86 -11.72 -19.75 -16.80
C HIS A 86 -12.43 -20.84 -17.62
N PRO A 87 -11.97 -22.11 -17.60
CA PRO A 87 -12.58 -23.19 -18.39
C PRO A 87 -14.05 -23.48 -18.06
N GLY A 88 -14.47 -23.20 -16.82
CA GLY A 88 -15.84 -23.37 -16.31
C GLY A 88 -16.70 -22.11 -16.48
N GLY A 89 -16.21 -21.09 -17.18
CA GLY A 89 -16.84 -19.78 -17.37
C GLY A 89 -16.43 -18.78 -16.29
N ASP A 90 -16.25 -17.52 -16.70
CA ASP A 90 -15.80 -16.44 -15.83
C ASP A 90 -16.87 -16.05 -14.81
N PHE A 91 -18.13 -15.94 -15.25
CA PHE A 91 -19.29 -15.65 -14.40
C PHE A 91 -20.35 -16.75 -14.51
N VAL A 92 -20.66 -17.42 -13.39
CA VAL A 92 -21.58 -18.55 -13.35
C VAL A 92 -22.78 -18.29 -12.43
N ASN A 93 -23.99 -18.52 -12.96
CA ASN A 93 -25.30 -18.28 -12.34
C ASN A 93 -25.60 -16.79 -12.03
N PHE A 94 -25.12 -15.87 -12.84
CA PHE A 94 -25.55 -14.47 -12.80
C PHE A 94 -26.88 -14.29 -13.56
N PRO A 95 -27.76 -13.38 -13.09
CA PRO A 95 -29.06 -13.17 -13.73
C PRO A 95 -28.92 -12.35 -15.03
N GLU A 96 -27.91 -11.47 -15.08
CA GLU A 96 -27.50 -10.63 -16.20
C GLU A 96 -25.99 -10.75 -16.36
N ASP A 97 -25.48 -10.49 -17.56
CA ASP A 97 -24.05 -10.53 -17.85
C ASP A 97 -23.35 -9.35 -17.15
N PRO A 98 -22.39 -9.56 -16.23
CA PRO A 98 -21.72 -8.48 -15.54
C PRO A 98 -20.76 -7.66 -16.41
N ILE A 99 -20.38 -8.18 -17.59
CA ILE A 99 -19.39 -7.54 -18.47
C ILE A 99 -19.95 -6.22 -19.02
N GLY A 100 -19.16 -5.14 -18.90
CA GLY A 100 -19.51 -3.79 -19.36
C GLY A 100 -20.45 -3.02 -18.43
N VAL A 101 -20.77 -3.56 -17.26
CA VAL A 101 -21.52 -2.89 -16.19
C VAL A 101 -20.56 -2.58 -15.05
N ASP A 102 -20.59 -1.36 -14.50
CA ASP A 102 -19.69 -0.90 -13.42
C ASP A 102 -18.20 -1.18 -13.71
N GLY A 103 -17.81 -1.03 -14.98
CA GLY A 103 -16.43 -1.19 -15.49
C GLY A 103 -15.85 -2.61 -15.39
N ASN A 104 -16.67 -3.63 -15.15
CA ASN A 104 -16.22 -5.01 -15.14
C ASN A 104 -15.91 -5.52 -16.55
N ILE A 105 -14.80 -6.25 -16.70
CA ILE A 105 -14.31 -6.76 -17.97
C ILE A 105 -14.03 -8.27 -17.91
N SER A 106 -13.79 -8.86 -19.07
CA SER A 106 -13.31 -10.23 -19.24
C SER A 106 -12.36 -10.24 -20.44
N LEU A 107 -11.14 -9.76 -20.19
CA LEU A 107 -10.10 -9.61 -21.22
C LEU A 107 -8.80 -10.23 -20.73
N ASP A 108 -7.91 -10.61 -21.66
CA ASP A 108 -6.62 -11.17 -21.28
C ASP A 108 -5.85 -10.13 -20.44
N PRO A 109 -5.54 -10.42 -19.16
CA PRO A 109 -4.84 -9.47 -18.29
C PRO A 109 -3.41 -9.20 -18.73
N ARG A 110 -2.83 -10.04 -19.59
CA ARG A 110 -1.44 -9.91 -20.08
C ARG A 110 -0.44 -9.80 -18.94
N PHE A 111 -0.24 -10.90 -18.22
CA PHE A 111 0.84 -11.01 -17.26
C PHE A 111 2.19 -11.12 -17.98
N CYS A 112 3.24 -10.54 -17.39
CA CYS A 112 4.58 -10.53 -17.96
C CYS A 112 5.17 -11.92 -18.19
N ASP A 113 5.07 -12.80 -17.20
CA ASP A 113 5.41 -14.21 -17.35
C ASP A 113 4.62 -15.05 -16.34
N LEU A 114 3.40 -15.41 -16.73
CA LEU A 114 2.50 -16.20 -15.89
C LEU A 114 3.10 -17.56 -15.48
N ASP A 115 3.86 -18.20 -16.38
CA ASP A 115 4.44 -19.51 -16.15
C ASP A 115 5.65 -19.44 -15.19
N ALA A 116 6.37 -18.32 -15.18
CA ALA A 116 7.45 -18.03 -14.23
C ALA A 116 6.95 -17.44 -12.90
N GLY A 117 5.64 -17.18 -12.75
CA GLY A 117 5.05 -16.57 -11.56
C GLY A 117 5.24 -15.05 -11.47
N ASP A 118 5.55 -14.39 -12.58
CA ASP A 118 5.54 -12.94 -12.70
C ASP A 118 4.12 -12.48 -13.08
N TYR A 119 3.38 -12.08 -12.05
CA TYR A 119 2.01 -11.60 -12.15
C TYR A 119 1.92 -10.08 -12.29
N SER A 120 3.05 -9.40 -12.55
CA SER A 120 3.00 -8.02 -13.00
C SER A 120 2.41 -7.93 -14.41
N LEU A 121 1.86 -6.77 -14.73
CA LEU A 121 1.11 -6.58 -15.97
C LEU A 121 2.06 -6.11 -17.08
N GLU A 122 1.78 -6.52 -18.31
CA GLU A 122 2.33 -5.87 -19.48
C GLU A 122 1.78 -4.44 -19.57
N ILE A 123 2.57 -3.52 -20.15
CA ILE A 123 2.15 -2.14 -20.36
C ILE A 123 0.85 -2.02 -21.16
N ALA A 124 0.49 -3.01 -21.97
CA ALA A 124 -0.72 -3.04 -22.78
C ALA A 124 -1.88 -3.82 -22.12
N SER A 125 -1.77 -4.13 -20.83
CA SER A 125 -2.80 -4.85 -20.08
C SER A 125 -4.09 -4.02 -20.00
N PRO A 126 -5.27 -4.64 -20.21
CA PRO A 126 -6.56 -3.97 -20.01
C PRO A 126 -6.86 -3.70 -18.53
N CYS A 127 -6.10 -4.29 -17.60
CA CYS A 127 -6.30 -4.10 -16.16
C CYS A 127 -5.68 -2.79 -15.63
N LEU A 128 -4.92 -2.07 -16.46
CA LEU A 128 -4.29 -0.80 -16.07
C LEU A 128 -5.28 0.38 -16.11
N PRO A 129 -5.16 1.37 -15.21
CA PRO A 129 -6.05 2.53 -15.12
C PRO A 129 -6.32 3.22 -16.46
N GLU A 130 -5.29 3.39 -17.28
CA GLU A 130 -5.33 4.06 -18.58
C GLU A 130 -6.05 3.26 -19.68
N HIS A 131 -6.31 1.96 -19.45
CA HIS A 131 -6.85 1.04 -20.44
C HIS A 131 -8.25 0.52 -20.10
N ASN A 132 -8.80 0.88 -18.94
CA ASN A 132 -10.13 0.50 -18.52
C ASN A 132 -11.02 1.70 -18.19
N ASP A 133 -12.34 1.49 -18.24
CA ASP A 133 -13.34 2.53 -18.00
C ASP A 133 -13.45 2.94 -16.52
N CYS A 134 -12.71 2.29 -15.63
CA CYS A 134 -12.71 2.57 -14.19
C CYS A 134 -11.70 3.64 -13.76
N GLY A 135 -10.61 3.83 -14.52
CA GLY A 135 -9.51 4.70 -14.10
C GLY A 135 -8.75 4.20 -12.87
N SER A 136 -8.91 2.92 -12.51
CA SER A 136 -8.25 2.24 -11.39
C SER A 136 -7.51 0.99 -11.87
N LEU A 137 -6.48 0.58 -11.13
CA LEU A 137 -5.77 -0.68 -11.38
C LEU A 137 -6.67 -1.86 -10.96
N MET A 138 -6.85 -2.84 -11.84
CA MET A 138 -7.53 -4.10 -11.50
C MET A 138 -6.48 -5.15 -11.10
N GLY A 139 -6.45 -5.52 -9.82
CA GLY A 139 -5.45 -6.40 -9.22
C GLY A 139 -4.45 -5.66 -8.34
N CYS A 140 -3.50 -6.39 -7.75
CA CYS A 140 -2.49 -5.85 -6.82
C CYS A 140 -1.12 -5.56 -7.46
N PHE A 141 -0.92 -5.83 -8.75
CA PHE A 141 0.35 -5.57 -9.43
C PHE A 141 0.16 -4.66 -10.65
N ALA A 142 1.00 -3.63 -10.74
CA ALA A 142 1.07 -2.74 -11.89
C ALA A 142 2.03 -3.29 -12.97
N VAL A 143 2.48 -2.42 -13.89
CA VAL A 143 3.41 -2.78 -14.96
C VAL A 143 4.76 -3.21 -14.38
N GLY A 144 5.28 -4.39 -14.75
CA GLY A 144 6.55 -4.91 -14.22
C GLY A 144 7.47 -5.63 -15.21
N CYS A 145 7.07 -5.78 -16.48
CA CYS A 145 7.86 -6.49 -17.47
C CYS A 145 9.17 -5.73 -17.78
N THR A 146 10.27 -6.47 -17.92
CA THR A 146 11.54 -5.90 -18.41
C THR A 146 11.63 -6.03 -19.93
N TYR A 147 11.62 -4.90 -20.64
CA TYR A 147 11.82 -4.84 -22.09
C TYR A 147 13.11 -4.09 -22.45
N PRO A 148 13.79 -4.44 -23.54
CA PRO A 148 14.81 -3.57 -24.13
C PRO A 148 14.15 -2.25 -24.59
N SER A 149 14.71 -1.12 -24.18
CA SER A 149 14.20 0.21 -24.53
C SER A 149 14.59 0.59 -25.97
N ILE A 150 13.61 1.07 -26.75
CA ILE A 150 13.74 1.63 -28.09
C ILE A 150 13.41 3.12 -28.03
N VAL A 151 14.20 3.96 -28.69
CA VAL A 151 14.02 5.42 -28.63
C VAL A 151 13.27 5.94 -29.87
N ILE A 152 12.19 6.72 -29.65
CA ILE A 152 11.56 7.56 -30.67
C ILE A 152 11.92 9.02 -30.38
N ALA A 153 12.70 9.66 -31.25
CA ALA A 153 13.20 11.01 -31.05
C ALA A 153 12.94 11.94 -32.26
N GLY A 154 12.81 13.23 -31.98
CA GLY A 154 12.61 14.28 -32.98
C GLY A 154 12.82 15.67 -32.39
N HIS A 155 12.56 16.71 -33.18
CA HIS A 155 12.58 18.10 -32.77
C HIS A 155 11.22 18.76 -32.92
N VAL A 156 10.93 19.75 -32.09
CA VAL A 156 9.80 20.66 -32.25
C VAL A 156 10.33 22.07 -32.47
N ILE A 157 9.87 22.67 -33.56
CA ILE A 157 10.26 24.02 -34.00
C ILE A 157 9.03 24.88 -34.25
N ASP A 158 9.13 26.21 -34.14
CA ASP A 158 8.06 27.12 -34.59
C ASP A 158 8.04 27.30 -36.12
N GLY A 159 7.06 28.08 -36.60
CA GLY A 159 6.93 28.46 -38.02
C GLY A 159 8.09 29.30 -38.59
N ASP A 160 8.98 29.83 -37.74
CA ASP A 160 10.19 30.57 -38.12
C ASP A 160 11.46 29.69 -38.02
N GLY A 161 11.30 28.41 -37.64
CA GLY A 161 12.36 27.43 -37.52
C GLY A 161 13.21 27.56 -36.25
N GLN A 162 12.72 28.25 -35.23
CA GLN A 162 13.35 28.26 -33.91
C GLN A 162 12.91 27.05 -33.08
N PRO A 163 13.82 26.45 -32.29
CA PRO A 163 13.48 25.35 -31.40
C PRO A 163 12.50 25.78 -30.31
N LEU A 164 11.48 24.96 -30.10
CA LEU A 164 10.48 25.19 -29.06
C LEU A 164 10.78 24.28 -27.87
N VAL A 165 11.12 24.89 -26.73
CA VAL A 165 11.34 24.21 -25.46
C VAL A 165 10.01 24.00 -24.72
N GLY A 166 9.88 22.90 -24.00
CA GLY A 166 8.72 22.61 -23.15
C GLY A 166 7.47 22.14 -23.92
N VAL A 167 7.59 21.77 -25.19
CA VAL A 167 6.51 21.07 -25.89
C VAL A 167 6.42 19.66 -25.32
N GLU A 168 5.25 19.33 -24.85
CA GLU A 168 4.90 18.06 -24.25
C GLU A 168 4.58 17.02 -25.33
N ILE A 169 5.32 15.93 -25.38
CA ILE A 169 5.08 14.80 -26.28
C ILE A 169 4.44 13.68 -25.46
N THR A 170 3.16 13.42 -25.72
CA THR A 170 2.32 12.43 -25.02
C THR A 170 1.98 11.23 -25.90
N GLY A 171 1.44 10.16 -25.31
CA GLY A 171 0.88 9.02 -26.05
C GLY A 171 1.78 7.78 -26.18
N ALA A 172 2.88 7.73 -25.41
CA ALA A 172 3.78 6.57 -25.31
C ALA A 172 3.45 5.56 -24.20
N GLY A 173 2.42 5.83 -23.37
CA GLY A 173 2.08 4.98 -22.22
C GLY A 173 2.92 5.26 -20.96
N GLY A 174 3.61 6.40 -20.91
CA GLY A 174 4.37 6.88 -19.75
C GLY A 174 4.18 8.39 -19.56
N PRO A 175 4.85 9.01 -18.56
CA PRO A 175 4.74 10.44 -18.32
C PRO A 175 5.19 11.23 -19.56
N PRO A 176 4.63 12.43 -19.78
CA PRO A 176 4.93 13.23 -20.95
C PRO A 176 6.41 13.59 -21.08
N VAL A 177 6.94 13.54 -22.30
CA VAL A 177 8.33 13.94 -22.58
C VAL A 177 8.36 15.37 -23.08
N LEU A 178 9.05 16.26 -22.38
CA LEU A 178 9.20 17.66 -22.79
C LEU A 178 10.36 17.83 -23.77
N THR A 179 10.21 18.70 -24.76
CA THR A 179 11.33 19.15 -25.59
C THR A 179 12.33 19.99 -24.79
N ASP A 180 13.62 19.76 -25.03
CA ASP A 180 14.71 20.51 -24.40
C ASP A 180 14.92 21.90 -25.02
N ALA A 181 15.95 22.63 -24.57
CA ALA A 181 16.30 23.97 -25.08
C ALA A 181 16.68 23.99 -26.58
N SER A 182 16.98 22.82 -27.17
CA SER A 182 17.21 22.64 -28.60
C SER A 182 15.96 22.21 -29.36
N GLY A 183 14.82 22.11 -28.67
CA GLY A 183 13.57 21.61 -29.22
C GLY A 183 13.56 20.09 -29.36
N SER A 184 14.58 19.38 -28.88
CA SER A 184 14.70 17.93 -29.03
C SER A 184 13.85 17.20 -28.01
N TYR A 185 13.20 16.12 -28.42
CA TYR A 185 12.55 15.16 -27.54
C TYR A 185 13.01 13.73 -27.87
N ALA A 186 13.00 12.86 -26.87
CA ALA A 186 13.27 11.43 -27.03
C ALA A 186 12.36 10.64 -26.09
N VAL A 187 11.58 9.73 -26.64
CA VAL A 187 10.62 8.89 -25.93
C VAL A 187 11.07 7.45 -25.96
N ASP A 188 11.25 6.84 -24.79
CA ASP A 188 11.53 5.42 -24.68
C ASP A 188 10.23 4.62 -24.84
N VAL A 189 10.23 3.65 -25.75
CA VAL A 189 9.15 2.72 -26.02
C VAL A 189 9.70 1.29 -26.04
N VAL A 190 8.84 0.28 -25.89
CA VAL A 190 9.25 -1.13 -25.83
C VAL A 190 9.37 -1.76 -27.23
N ASP A 191 10.05 -2.91 -27.34
CA ASP A 191 10.12 -3.68 -28.59
C ASP A 191 8.73 -4.09 -29.10
N GLY A 192 8.46 -3.77 -30.37
CA GLY A 192 7.17 -3.98 -31.02
C GLY A 192 6.10 -2.92 -30.74
N TRP A 193 6.43 -1.82 -30.04
CA TRP A 193 5.46 -0.81 -29.62
C TRP A 193 4.67 -0.19 -30.79
N SER A 194 3.38 0.03 -30.57
CA SER A 194 2.47 0.71 -31.50
C SER A 194 1.65 1.72 -30.73
N GLY A 195 1.58 2.96 -31.20
CA GLY A 195 0.87 4.02 -30.51
C GLY A 195 0.92 5.33 -31.28
N THR A 196 0.49 6.42 -30.66
CA THR A 196 0.40 7.73 -31.30
C THR A 196 1.07 8.77 -30.43
N LEU A 197 2.12 9.42 -30.92
CA LEU A 197 2.71 10.57 -30.23
C LEU A 197 1.95 11.85 -30.57
N VAL A 198 1.58 12.63 -29.57
CA VAL A 198 0.81 13.88 -29.69
C VAL A 198 1.58 15.01 -29.00
N PRO A 199 1.96 16.09 -29.73
CA PRO A 199 2.57 17.27 -29.13
C PRO A 199 1.50 18.23 -28.55
N SER A 200 1.77 18.80 -27.38
CA SER A 200 0.96 19.83 -26.72
C SER A 200 1.84 20.93 -26.13
N LEU A 201 1.39 22.18 -26.24
CA LEU A 201 1.92 23.34 -25.54
C LEU A 201 0.82 24.39 -25.54
N LEU A 202 0.45 24.92 -24.37
CA LEU A 202 -0.61 25.90 -24.24
C LEU A 202 -0.31 27.12 -25.13
N GLY A 203 -1.30 27.56 -25.89
CA GLY A 203 -1.10 28.63 -26.85
C GLY A 203 -0.33 28.19 -28.10
N TYR A 204 -0.30 26.90 -28.48
CA TYR A 204 0.26 26.41 -29.74
C TYR A 204 -0.51 25.22 -30.34
N ALA A 205 -0.68 25.22 -31.66
CA ALA A 205 -1.13 24.10 -32.49
C ALA A 205 0.04 23.50 -33.29
N PHE A 206 0.04 22.17 -33.49
CA PHE A 206 1.18 21.44 -34.07
C PHE A 206 0.88 20.76 -35.41
N THR A 207 1.90 20.67 -36.26
CA THR A 207 1.88 20.00 -37.57
C THR A 207 3.06 19.02 -37.71
N PRO A 208 2.81 17.71 -37.89
CA PRO A 208 1.50 17.07 -37.79
C PRO A 208 0.92 17.20 -36.37
N SER A 209 -0.40 17.15 -36.22
CA SER A 209 -1.04 17.23 -34.89
C SER A 209 -0.80 15.97 -34.04
N SER A 210 -0.34 14.89 -34.67
CA SER A 210 0.12 13.66 -34.03
C SER A 210 0.88 12.77 -35.04
N ARG A 211 1.64 11.79 -34.55
CA ARG A 211 2.34 10.77 -35.35
C ARG A 211 1.95 9.38 -34.87
N VAL A 212 1.54 8.52 -35.80
CA VAL A 212 1.13 7.12 -35.51
C VAL A 212 2.26 6.15 -35.85
N TYR A 213 2.54 5.22 -34.94
CA TYR A 213 3.57 4.20 -35.03
C TYR A 213 2.95 2.80 -34.97
N THR A 214 3.57 1.83 -35.66
CA THR A 214 3.09 0.44 -35.69
C THR A 214 4.26 -0.53 -35.69
N GLY A 215 4.37 -1.34 -34.64
CA GLY A 215 5.37 -2.42 -34.54
C GLY A 215 6.81 -1.93 -34.53
N VAL A 216 7.13 -0.93 -33.70
CA VAL A 216 8.47 -0.32 -33.63
C VAL A 216 9.44 -1.27 -32.95
N VAL A 217 10.44 -1.75 -33.69
CA VAL A 217 11.45 -2.73 -33.22
C VAL A 217 12.90 -2.20 -33.29
N VAL A 218 13.07 -0.93 -33.67
CA VAL A 218 14.36 -0.20 -33.70
C VAL A 218 14.11 1.29 -33.51
N ASP A 219 15.12 2.02 -33.01
CA ASP A 219 15.06 3.46 -32.77
C ASP A 219 14.54 4.24 -33.99
N GLN A 220 13.63 5.19 -33.75
CA GLN A 220 13.05 6.07 -34.75
C GLN A 220 13.48 7.51 -34.47
N ILE A 221 14.45 8.03 -35.21
CA ILE A 221 14.91 9.42 -35.10
C ILE A 221 14.23 10.31 -36.14
N ASP A 222 14.38 11.63 -36.02
CA ASP A 222 13.83 12.68 -36.91
C ASP A 222 12.28 12.73 -36.96
N GLN A 223 11.62 12.47 -35.83
CA GLN A 223 10.16 12.47 -35.71
C GLN A 223 9.57 13.86 -35.43
N ASP A 224 9.91 14.84 -36.25
CA ASP A 224 9.69 16.25 -35.91
C ASP A 224 8.22 16.70 -35.91
N PHE A 225 7.94 17.76 -35.14
CA PHE A 225 6.70 18.55 -35.16
C PHE A 225 6.99 20.04 -35.41
N VAL A 226 6.02 20.76 -35.99
CA VAL A 226 6.10 22.22 -36.20
C VAL A 226 4.95 22.90 -35.46
N ALA A 227 5.26 23.84 -34.57
CA ALA A 227 4.31 24.57 -33.75
C ALA A 227 3.88 25.91 -34.39
N SER A 228 2.65 26.33 -34.09
CA SER A 228 2.05 27.61 -34.49
C SER A 228 1.23 28.16 -33.33
N HIS A 229 1.40 29.43 -32.94
CA HIS A 229 0.79 29.99 -31.73
C HIS A 229 -0.77 30.03 -31.80
N ASP A 230 -1.44 29.73 -30.68
CA ASP A 230 -2.89 29.67 -30.45
C ASP A 230 -3.32 30.85 -29.54
N THR A 231 -4.40 31.53 -29.90
CA THR A 231 -4.61 32.96 -29.62
C THR A 231 -5.50 33.28 -28.40
N GLY A 232 -4.96 33.30 -27.17
CA GLY A 232 -5.66 33.83 -25.98
C GLY A 232 -5.79 35.37 -25.99
N LEU A 233 -6.80 35.93 -25.29
CA LEU A 233 -7.07 37.39 -25.27
C LEU A 233 -6.84 37.99 -23.87
N GLU A 234 -5.73 38.72 -23.68
CA GLU A 234 -5.36 39.25 -22.35
C GLU A 234 -5.87 40.67 -22.07
N VAL A 235 -6.38 40.89 -20.85
CA VAL A 235 -6.88 42.17 -20.35
C VAL A 235 -6.12 42.54 -19.05
N PRO A 236 -5.49 43.73 -18.95
CA PRO A 236 -5.51 44.81 -19.92
C PRO A 236 -4.39 44.77 -20.97
N LEU A 237 -3.58 43.70 -21.02
CA LEU A 237 -2.32 43.68 -21.80
C LEU A 237 -2.56 43.88 -23.30
N ASP A 238 -3.38 43.03 -23.90
CA ASP A 238 -3.70 43.08 -25.33
C ASP A 238 -4.94 43.92 -25.61
N TYR A 239 -5.91 43.89 -24.69
CA TYR A 239 -7.18 44.60 -24.80
C TYR A 239 -7.40 45.51 -23.59
N PRO A 240 -7.69 46.80 -23.79
CA PRO A 240 -7.81 47.76 -22.68
C PRO A 240 -9.05 47.53 -21.80
N THR A 241 -10.01 46.73 -22.24
CA THR A 241 -11.24 46.41 -21.50
C THR A 241 -11.70 44.99 -21.82
N ILE A 242 -12.45 44.40 -20.90
CA ILE A 242 -13.02 43.06 -21.07
C ILE A 242 -13.96 43.01 -22.28
N ALA A 243 -14.75 44.07 -22.49
CA ALA A 243 -15.61 44.18 -23.68
C ALA A 243 -14.81 44.23 -24.99
N ALA A 244 -13.60 44.80 -25.00
CA ALA A 244 -12.75 44.84 -26.20
C ALA A 244 -12.22 43.45 -26.55
N ALA A 245 -11.83 42.65 -25.55
CA ALA A 245 -11.47 41.24 -25.75
C ALA A 245 -12.67 40.41 -26.22
N LEU A 246 -13.81 40.49 -25.53
CA LEU A 246 -15.04 39.78 -25.92
C LEU A 246 -15.54 40.11 -27.33
N ALA A 247 -15.25 41.33 -27.84
CA ALA A 247 -15.66 41.74 -29.17
C ALA A 247 -14.89 41.06 -30.30
N VAL A 248 -13.71 40.51 -30.01
CA VAL A 248 -12.86 39.82 -30.99
C VAL A 248 -12.74 38.31 -30.73
N ALA A 249 -13.26 37.84 -29.60
CA ALA A 249 -13.29 36.42 -29.25
C ALA A 249 -13.95 35.56 -30.32
N ALA A 250 -13.45 34.34 -30.46
CA ALA A 250 -13.96 33.24 -31.27
C ALA A 250 -14.37 32.06 -30.37
N PRO A 251 -15.15 31.08 -30.90
CA PRO A 251 -15.53 29.90 -30.14
C PRO A 251 -14.30 29.13 -29.63
N GLY A 252 -14.23 28.88 -28.33
CA GLY A 252 -13.09 28.23 -27.66
C GLY A 252 -12.07 29.18 -27.05
N ASP A 253 -12.18 30.49 -27.30
CA ASP A 253 -11.26 31.47 -26.72
C ASP A 253 -11.47 31.64 -25.22
N THR A 254 -10.36 31.99 -24.54
CA THR A 254 -10.35 32.43 -23.15
C THR A 254 -9.97 33.91 -23.07
N VAL A 255 -10.77 34.68 -22.34
CA VAL A 255 -10.46 36.07 -21.97
C VAL A 255 -9.83 36.06 -20.58
N PHE A 256 -8.52 36.30 -20.54
CA PHE A 256 -7.76 36.38 -19.29
C PHE A 256 -7.79 37.80 -18.74
N VAL A 257 -8.29 37.97 -17.52
CA VAL A 257 -8.38 39.25 -16.83
C VAL A 257 -7.39 39.25 -15.68
N ALA A 258 -6.37 40.10 -15.75
CA ALA A 258 -5.35 40.25 -14.71
C ALA A 258 -5.97 40.71 -13.37
N PRO A 259 -5.34 40.44 -12.21
CA PRO A 259 -5.79 40.98 -10.93
C PRO A 259 -5.94 42.50 -10.95
N GLY A 260 -6.98 43.03 -10.32
CA GLY A 260 -7.22 44.47 -10.24
C GLY A 260 -8.70 44.86 -10.24
N THR A 261 -8.97 46.16 -10.10
CA THR A 261 -10.32 46.70 -10.13
C THR A 261 -10.65 47.27 -11.51
N TYR A 262 -11.65 46.68 -12.16
CA TYR A 262 -12.14 47.05 -13.47
C TYR A 262 -13.45 47.80 -13.33
N ALA A 263 -13.37 49.12 -13.47
CA ALA A 263 -14.51 50.03 -13.42
C ALA A 263 -14.75 50.72 -14.77
N GLY A 264 -15.92 51.34 -14.92
CA GLY A 264 -16.23 52.22 -16.05
C GLY A 264 -16.67 51.50 -17.33
N THR A 265 -16.76 52.26 -18.42
CA THR A 265 -17.30 51.79 -19.70
C THR A 265 -16.39 50.72 -20.32
N GLY A 266 -16.96 49.55 -20.66
CA GLY A 266 -16.22 48.42 -21.24
C GLY A 266 -15.85 47.31 -20.24
N ASN A 267 -16.04 47.54 -18.94
CA ASN A 267 -15.76 46.56 -17.87
C ASN A 267 -17.00 46.21 -17.03
N ARG A 268 -18.16 46.73 -17.42
CA ARG A 268 -19.47 46.48 -16.83
C ARG A 268 -20.52 46.38 -17.93
N ASN A 269 -21.64 45.72 -17.62
CA ASN A 269 -22.69 45.39 -18.59
C ASN A 269 -22.16 44.57 -19.78
N LEU A 270 -21.29 43.60 -19.49
CA LEU A 270 -20.64 42.74 -20.46
C LEU A 270 -21.67 41.75 -21.02
N LEU A 271 -21.90 41.82 -22.32
CA LEU A 271 -22.72 40.86 -23.04
C LEU A 271 -21.80 39.76 -23.58
N LEU A 272 -22.02 38.52 -23.16
CA LEU A 272 -21.25 37.40 -23.69
C LEU A 272 -21.65 37.08 -25.15
N PRO A 273 -20.69 36.64 -25.99
CA PRO A 273 -20.92 36.27 -27.39
C PRO A 273 -21.88 35.07 -27.53
N PRO A 274 -22.46 34.82 -28.72
CA PRO A 274 -23.45 33.76 -28.96
C PRO A 274 -22.84 32.34 -29.05
N PHE A 275 -21.67 32.13 -28.46
CA PHE A 275 -20.97 30.85 -28.37
C PHE A 275 -20.32 30.75 -26.98
N ASP A 276 -19.85 29.56 -26.63
CA ASP A 276 -19.20 29.34 -25.34
C ASP A 276 -17.83 30.00 -25.27
N VAL A 277 -17.61 30.76 -24.21
CA VAL A 277 -16.38 31.52 -23.95
C VAL A 277 -16.02 31.39 -22.47
N VAL A 278 -14.72 31.36 -22.17
CA VAL A 278 -14.23 31.42 -20.79
C VAL A 278 -13.80 32.85 -20.47
N VAL A 279 -14.30 33.39 -19.36
CA VAL A 279 -13.86 34.68 -18.81
C VAL A 279 -13.28 34.43 -17.43
N LEU A 280 -11.96 34.57 -17.32
CA LEU A 280 -11.19 34.16 -16.15
C LEU A 280 -10.51 35.36 -15.50
N GLY A 281 -10.88 35.69 -14.27
CA GLY A 281 -10.10 36.54 -13.38
C GLY A 281 -8.90 35.76 -12.88
N SER A 282 -7.74 35.94 -13.52
CA SER A 282 -6.51 35.15 -13.29
C SER A 282 -5.94 35.21 -11.87
N GLY A 283 -6.45 36.10 -11.00
CA GLY A 283 -6.11 36.14 -9.57
C GLY A 283 -7.19 35.62 -8.62
N GLY A 284 -8.35 35.19 -9.14
CA GLY A 284 -9.51 34.81 -8.33
C GLY A 284 -10.33 36.00 -7.82
N SER A 285 -11.45 35.68 -7.17
CA SER A 285 -12.47 36.68 -6.78
C SER A 285 -12.00 37.68 -5.73
N GLU A 286 -11.04 37.33 -4.90
CA GLU A 286 -10.54 38.18 -3.80
C GLU A 286 -9.74 39.41 -4.29
N VAL A 287 -9.17 39.35 -5.49
CA VAL A 287 -8.28 40.40 -6.03
C VAL A 287 -8.71 40.94 -7.40
N THR A 288 -9.67 40.28 -8.06
CA THR A 288 -10.19 40.71 -9.36
C THR A 288 -11.61 41.24 -9.18
N THR A 289 -11.76 42.56 -9.21
CA THR A 289 -13.04 43.22 -8.92
C THR A 289 -13.64 43.84 -10.17
N LEU A 290 -14.88 43.49 -10.49
CA LEU A 290 -15.73 44.19 -11.45
C LEU A 290 -16.63 45.19 -10.70
N ASP A 291 -16.22 46.45 -10.70
CA ASP A 291 -16.98 47.54 -10.08
C ASP A 291 -18.04 48.08 -11.06
N CYS A 292 -19.29 47.73 -10.79
CA CYS A 292 -20.43 48.12 -11.61
C CYS A 292 -20.94 49.54 -11.30
N GLY A 293 -20.52 50.12 -10.17
CA GLY A 293 -20.76 51.51 -9.78
C GLY A 293 -22.22 51.90 -9.54
N ASN A 294 -23.09 50.97 -9.17
CA ASN A 294 -24.53 51.17 -8.91
C ASN A 294 -25.39 51.55 -10.13
N TYR A 295 -24.99 51.17 -11.36
CA TYR A 295 -25.75 51.49 -12.59
C TYR A 295 -26.13 50.29 -13.45
N TYR A 296 -25.28 49.25 -13.46
CA TYR A 296 -25.39 48.12 -14.36
C TYR A 296 -25.06 46.82 -13.62
N ARG A 297 -25.26 45.70 -14.30
CA ARG A 297 -24.75 44.39 -13.88
C ARG A 297 -23.35 44.13 -14.46
N ALA A 298 -22.66 43.11 -13.97
CA ALA A 298 -21.38 42.70 -14.56
C ALA A 298 -21.61 41.98 -15.89
N PHE A 299 -22.35 40.86 -15.88
CA PHE A 299 -22.52 40.00 -17.04
C PHE A 299 -23.99 39.79 -17.46
N THR A 300 -24.18 39.64 -18.77
CA THR A 300 -25.44 39.21 -19.41
C THR A 300 -25.17 38.00 -20.29
N VAL A 301 -25.85 36.89 -20.03
CA VAL A 301 -25.71 35.62 -20.75
C VAL A 301 -27.08 35.19 -21.30
N ASN A 302 -27.38 35.48 -22.56
CA ASN A 302 -28.75 35.34 -23.08
C ASN A 302 -28.84 34.95 -24.56
N GLN A 303 -27.82 34.24 -25.06
CA GLN A 303 -27.69 33.89 -26.48
C GLN A 303 -27.59 32.37 -26.71
N GLY A 304 -28.07 31.54 -25.76
CA GLY A 304 -28.07 30.08 -25.90
C GLY A 304 -26.79 29.39 -25.45
N GLN A 305 -25.94 30.08 -24.67
CA GLN A 305 -24.72 29.52 -24.11
C GLN A 305 -24.98 28.31 -23.20
N THR A 306 -24.03 27.37 -23.18
CA THR A 306 -24.09 26.10 -22.45
C THR A 306 -23.24 26.14 -21.17
N PRO A 307 -23.20 25.07 -20.36
CA PRO A 307 -22.30 25.00 -19.21
C PRO A 307 -20.80 25.15 -19.54
N ALA A 308 -20.40 25.03 -20.80
CA ALA A 308 -19.04 25.33 -21.24
C ALA A 308 -18.69 26.84 -21.21
N THR A 309 -19.70 27.73 -21.15
CA THR A 309 -19.45 29.15 -20.83
C THR A 309 -19.12 29.28 -19.35
N LEU A 310 -17.90 29.68 -19.05
CA LEU A 310 -17.38 29.80 -17.68
C LEU A 310 -17.09 31.26 -17.32
N ILE A 311 -17.63 31.71 -16.19
CA ILE A 311 -17.26 32.98 -15.55
C ILE A 311 -16.66 32.63 -14.20
N GLN A 312 -15.37 32.94 -14.03
CA GLN A 312 -14.63 32.55 -12.83
C GLN A 312 -13.75 33.65 -12.26
N GLY A 313 -13.68 33.74 -10.93
CA GLY A 313 -12.64 34.48 -10.24
C GLY A 313 -12.89 35.98 -10.15
N PHE A 314 -14.11 36.39 -9.83
CA PHE A 314 -14.46 37.82 -9.74
C PHE A 314 -15.24 38.18 -8.48
N THR A 315 -14.84 39.27 -7.82
CA THR A 315 -15.75 40.06 -7.00
C THR A 315 -16.58 40.95 -7.91
N ILE A 316 -17.91 40.82 -7.89
CA ILE A 316 -18.86 41.71 -8.54
C ILE A 316 -19.42 42.67 -7.49
N LEU A 317 -19.05 43.94 -7.62
CA LEU A 317 -19.37 44.99 -6.66
C LEU A 317 -20.41 45.97 -7.22
N ASP A 318 -21.37 46.36 -6.38
CA ASP A 318 -22.31 47.46 -6.65
C ASP A 318 -23.12 47.29 -7.96
N GLY A 319 -23.52 46.06 -8.26
CA GLY A 319 -24.36 45.77 -9.42
C GLY A 319 -25.80 46.27 -9.24
N MET A 320 -26.31 47.17 -10.08
CA MET A 320 -27.70 47.68 -9.97
C MET A 320 -28.26 48.14 -11.32
N PRO A 321 -28.81 47.24 -12.16
CA PRO A 321 -29.41 47.62 -13.44
C PRO A 321 -30.69 48.46 -13.23
N SER A 322 -31.02 49.31 -14.20
CA SER A 322 -32.27 50.09 -14.15
C SER A 322 -33.50 49.20 -14.43
N SER A 323 -34.39 49.03 -13.44
CA SER A 323 -35.68 48.31 -13.60
C SER A 323 -35.58 46.90 -14.21
N ALA A 324 -34.62 46.09 -13.78
CA ALA A 324 -34.38 44.74 -14.31
C ALA A 324 -33.87 43.76 -13.24
N SER A 325 -34.04 42.47 -13.48
CA SER A 325 -33.50 41.38 -12.67
C SER A 325 -31.98 41.17 -12.88
N GLY A 326 -31.34 40.46 -11.96
CA GLY A 326 -29.93 40.08 -12.03
C GLY A 326 -29.01 41.28 -11.80
N GLY A 327 -28.80 41.63 -10.53
CA GLY A 327 -28.00 42.81 -10.17
C GLY A 327 -26.52 42.66 -10.51
N GLY A 328 -25.95 41.46 -10.32
CA GLY A 328 -24.59 41.12 -10.75
C GLY A 328 -24.56 40.36 -12.08
N ILE A 329 -25.33 39.26 -12.19
CA ILE A 329 -25.42 38.44 -13.40
C ILE A 329 -26.88 38.22 -13.79
N TYR A 330 -27.16 38.38 -15.08
CA TYR A 330 -28.45 38.02 -15.69
C TYR A 330 -28.25 36.94 -16.74
N SER A 331 -28.89 35.78 -16.56
CA SER A 331 -28.93 34.69 -17.52
C SER A 331 -30.37 34.37 -17.95
N ALA A 332 -30.62 34.26 -19.26
CA ALA A 332 -31.93 33.89 -19.78
C ALA A 332 -31.83 33.05 -21.06
N GLY A 333 -32.36 31.82 -21.03
CA GLY A 333 -32.24 30.86 -22.13
C GLY A 333 -30.81 30.36 -22.35
N ALA A 334 -29.96 30.47 -21.33
CA ALA A 334 -28.57 30.04 -21.31
C ALA A 334 -28.27 29.34 -19.98
N SER A 335 -27.21 28.52 -19.92
CA SER A 335 -26.86 27.70 -18.76
C SER A 335 -25.37 27.80 -18.41
N PRO A 336 -24.83 28.99 -18.09
CA PRO A 336 -23.40 29.14 -17.82
C PRO A 336 -22.98 28.43 -16.53
N THR A 337 -21.69 28.12 -16.44
CA THR A 337 -21.01 27.76 -15.19
C THR A 337 -20.44 29.02 -14.53
N LEU A 338 -20.73 29.18 -13.24
CA LEU A 338 -20.26 30.28 -12.41
C LEU A 338 -19.43 29.70 -11.27
N ARG A 339 -18.16 30.11 -11.14
CA ARG A 339 -17.24 29.56 -10.14
C ARG A 339 -16.43 30.63 -9.44
N ASP A 340 -16.17 30.51 -8.14
CA ASP A 340 -15.36 31.49 -7.38
C ASP A 340 -15.83 32.92 -7.66
N LEU A 341 -17.07 33.23 -7.26
CA LEU A 341 -17.65 34.56 -7.45
C LEU A 341 -18.17 35.13 -6.14
N ARG A 342 -17.79 36.38 -5.89
CA ARG A 342 -18.24 37.14 -4.73
C ARG A 342 -19.12 38.31 -5.15
N PHE A 343 -20.37 38.32 -4.71
CA PHE A 343 -21.32 39.40 -4.97
C PHE A 343 -21.47 40.26 -3.72
N VAL A 344 -21.10 41.54 -3.83
CA VAL A 344 -21.19 42.49 -2.72
C VAL A 344 -22.07 43.66 -3.13
N HIS A 345 -23.06 44.00 -2.30
CA HIS A 345 -23.98 45.11 -2.53
C HIS A 345 -24.76 45.07 -3.85
N CYS A 346 -24.94 43.89 -4.45
CA CYS A 346 -25.66 43.75 -5.71
C CYS A 346 -27.20 43.82 -5.50
N ARG A 347 -27.89 44.53 -6.38
CA ARG A 347 -29.31 44.87 -6.24
C ARG A 347 -30.10 44.66 -7.53
N ALA A 348 -31.29 44.10 -7.41
CA ALA A 348 -32.24 44.08 -8.51
C ALA A 348 -32.85 45.47 -8.72
N GLY A 349 -33.03 45.85 -9.99
CA GLY A 349 -33.54 47.16 -10.36
C GLY A 349 -35.06 47.27 -10.28
N GLY A 350 -35.55 48.29 -9.58
CA GLY A 350 -36.95 48.73 -9.63
C GLY A 350 -37.98 47.74 -9.05
N VAL A 351 -39.25 48.15 -9.05
CA VAL A 351 -40.38 47.35 -8.56
C VAL A 351 -40.57 46.13 -9.49
N GLY A 352 -40.52 44.92 -8.92
CA GLY A 352 -40.65 43.65 -9.65
C GLY A 352 -39.34 43.00 -10.10
N GLY A 353 -38.17 43.63 -9.86
CA GLY A 353 -36.87 43.01 -10.12
C GLY A 353 -36.57 41.87 -9.13
N ALA A 354 -36.00 40.77 -9.65
CA ALA A 354 -35.62 39.58 -8.88
C ALA A 354 -34.12 39.26 -9.04
N GLY A 355 -33.53 38.50 -8.13
CA GLY A 355 -32.12 38.07 -8.23
C GLY A 355 -31.16 39.24 -8.02
N GLY A 356 -31.01 39.69 -6.78
CA GLY A 356 -30.16 40.84 -6.47
C GLY A 356 -28.70 40.61 -6.84
N ALA A 357 -28.18 39.39 -6.69
CA ALA A 357 -26.90 38.98 -7.25
C ALA A 357 -27.09 38.28 -8.61
N ILE A 358 -27.85 37.18 -8.63
CA ILE A 358 -27.95 36.29 -9.79
C ILE A 358 -29.42 36.09 -10.16
N TYR A 359 -29.74 36.26 -11.44
CA TYR A 359 -31.02 35.87 -12.02
C TYR A 359 -30.81 34.86 -13.15
N MET A 360 -31.51 33.73 -13.10
CA MET A 360 -31.53 32.73 -14.19
C MET A 360 -32.95 32.38 -14.60
N GLN A 361 -33.20 32.36 -15.91
CA GLN A 361 -34.46 31.91 -16.49
C GLN A 361 -34.23 30.89 -17.61
N GLY A 362 -34.93 29.76 -17.57
CA GLY A 362 -34.86 28.74 -18.61
C GLY A 362 -33.50 28.04 -18.72
N ALA A 363 -32.70 27.99 -17.65
CA ALA A 363 -31.44 27.27 -17.65
C ALA A 363 -31.69 25.75 -17.57
N ALA A 364 -30.90 24.94 -18.27
CA ALA A 364 -30.98 23.49 -18.29
C ALA A 364 -29.62 22.89 -17.94
N GLY A 365 -29.27 22.91 -16.65
CA GLY A 365 -28.03 22.35 -16.12
C GLY A 365 -26.92 23.38 -15.85
N ALA A 366 -27.29 24.59 -15.41
CA ALA A 366 -26.28 25.55 -14.95
C ALA A 366 -25.62 25.08 -13.65
N LEU A 367 -24.31 25.34 -13.50
CA LEU A 367 -23.51 24.97 -12.33
C LEU A 367 -23.02 26.23 -11.61
N LEU A 368 -23.20 26.28 -10.30
CA LEU A 368 -22.71 27.37 -9.44
C LEU A 368 -21.85 26.76 -8.35
N GLU A 369 -20.59 27.17 -8.29
CA GLU A 369 -19.59 26.61 -7.37
C GLU A 369 -18.88 27.75 -6.64
N ASP A 370 -18.73 27.63 -5.32
CA ASP A 370 -18.00 28.60 -4.49
C ASP A 370 -18.50 30.04 -4.66
N ILE A 371 -19.79 30.23 -4.37
CA ILE A 371 -20.47 31.51 -4.55
C ILE A 371 -20.70 32.17 -3.19
N VAL A 372 -20.25 33.40 -3.06
CA VAL A 372 -20.49 34.24 -1.87
C VAL A 372 -21.39 35.40 -2.25
N ILE A 373 -22.50 35.59 -1.53
CA ILE A 373 -23.46 36.67 -1.75
C ILE A 373 -23.74 37.38 -0.44
N VAL A 374 -23.25 38.62 -0.33
CA VAL A 374 -23.37 39.43 0.87
C VAL A 374 -23.98 40.81 0.60
N ASP A 375 -24.85 41.24 1.52
CA ASP A 375 -25.48 42.56 1.54
C ASP A 375 -26.24 42.94 0.24
N GLY A 376 -26.83 41.95 -0.43
CA GLY A 376 -27.67 42.14 -1.61
C GLY A 376 -29.07 42.68 -1.29
N TYR A 377 -29.73 43.28 -2.29
CA TYR A 377 -31.08 43.82 -2.15
C TYR A 377 -32.02 43.47 -3.31
N ALA A 378 -33.25 43.04 -3.01
CA ALA A 378 -34.33 42.95 -4.00
C ALA A 378 -35.59 43.69 -3.51
N TYR A 379 -36.36 44.25 -4.45
CA TYR A 379 -37.68 44.82 -4.15
C TYR A 379 -38.72 43.70 -4.06
N ASP A 380 -39.64 43.63 -5.02
CA ASP A 380 -40.84 42.80 -4.92
C ASP A 380 -40.73 41.49 -5.74
N GLY A 381 -39.65 41.28 -6.50
CA GLY A 381 -39.50 40.16 -7.43
C GLY A 381 -38.97 38.86 -6.81
N GLY A 382 -38.41 38.91 -5.60
CA GLY A 382 -37.85 37.76 -4.87
C GLY A 382 -36.38 37.47 -5.16
N GLY A 383 -35.73 36.75 -4.25
CA GLY A 383 -34.33 36.33 -4.32
C GLY A 383 -33.37 37.51 -4.25
N ALA A 384 -33.21 38.16 -3.10
CA ALA A 384 -32.19 39.22 -2.97
C ALA A 384 -30.77 38.71 -3.21
N GLY A 385 -30.52 37.41 -3.02
CA GLY A 385 -29.37 36.71 -3.60
C GLY A 385 -29.66 36.16 -4.99
N ILE A 386 -30.35 35.02 -5.06
CA ILE A 386 -30.54 34.23 -6.29
C ILE A 386 -32.02 34.11 -6.64
N ALA A 387 -32.36 34.31 -7.92
CA ALA A 387 -33.70 34.03 -8.44
C ALA A 387 -33.66 33.09 -9.65
N LEU A 388 -34.39 31.98 -9.56
CA LEU A 388 -34.48 30.93 -10.57
C LEU A 388 -35.92 30.84 -11.10
N ARG A 389 -36.08 30.88 -12.43
CA ARG A 389 -37.38 30.72 -13.10
C ARG A 389 -37.29 29.64 -14.16
N GLN A 390 -38.11 28.59 -14.06
CA GLN A 390 -38.15 27.50 -15.04
C GLN A 390 -36.76 26.92 -15.37
N SER A 391 -35.92 26.76 -14.35
CA SER A 391 -34.50 26.43 -14.51
C SER A 391 -34.13 25.12 -13.81
N SER A 392 -33.09 24.43 -14.29
CA SER A 392 -32.41 23.32 -13.62
C SER A 392 -30.98 23.76 -13.27
N VAL A 393 -30.68 23.82 -11.97
CA VAL A 393 -29.43 24.37 -11.44
C VAL A 393 -28.89 23.50 -10.31
N ALA A 394 -27.60 23.19 -10.35
CA ALA A 394 -26.85 22.60 -9.23
C ALA A 394 -25.94 23.65 -8.62
N ILE A 395 -25.93 23.72 -7.29
CA ILE A 395 -25.14 24.67 -6.52
C ILE A 395 -24.37 23.92 -5.43
N ASP A 396 -23.05 24.10 -5.39
CA ASP A 396 -22.18 23.59 -4.34
C ASP A 396 -21.32 24.74 -3.77
N GLY A 397 -21.15 24.79 -2.44
CA GLY A 397 -20.40 25.84 -1.78
C GLY A 397 -21.05 27.23 -1.91
N LEU A 398 -22.20 27.43 -1.27
CA LEU A 398 -22.93 28.70 -1.35
C LEU A 398 -23.03 29.39 0.01
N LEU A 399 -22.54 30.63 0.11
CA LEU A 399 -22.76 31.49 1.27
C LEU A 399 -23.67 32.67 0.91
N VAL A 400 -24.81 32.79 1.59
CA VAL A 400 -25.76 33.90 1.42
C VAL A 400 -26.04 34.53 2.77
N GLY A 401 -25.59 35.76 2.99
CA GLY A 401 -25.92 36.47 4.24
C GLY A 401 -26.01 37.98 4.19
N GLY A 402 -26.72 38.55 5.16
CA GLY A 402 -26.99 40.00 5.22
C GLY A 402 -27.95 40.52 4.13
N ASN A 403 -28.53 39.65 3.29
CA ASN A 403 -29.34 40.07 2.15
C ASN A 403 -30.73 40.52 2.58
N ARG A 404 -31.30 41.51 1.87
CA ARG A 404 -32.58 42.12 2.22
C ARG A 404 -33.58 42.11 1.05
N SER A 405 -34.82 41.70 1.30
CA SER A 405 -35.89 41.72 0.30
C SER A 405 -37.14 42.43 0.81
N ALA A 406 -37.85 43.16 -0.06
CA ALA A 406 -39.03 43.94 0.32
C ALA A 406 -40.34 43.15 0.42
N VAL A 407 -40.49 42.02 -0.30
CA VAL A 407 -41.77 41.28 -0.35
C VAL A 407 -41.60 39.76 -0.37
N LEU A 408 -40.75 39.24 -1.26
CA LEU A 408 -40.52 37.81 -1.49
C LEU A 408 -39.17 37.37 -0.91
N ALA A 409 -38.65 36.19 -1.25
CA ALA A 409 -37.49 35.60 -0.59
C ALA A 409 -36.24 36.51 -0.56
N CYS A 410 -35.54 36.51 0.57
CA CYS A 410 -34.35 37.34 0.81
C CYS A 410 -33.04 36.58 0.51
N GLY A 411 -33.04 35.24 0.50
CA GLY A 411 -31.90 34.45 0.05
C GLY A 411 -32.06 33.98 -1.38
N LEU A 412 -32.92 32.98 -1.57
CA LEU A 412 -33.14 32.27 -2.84
C LEU A 412 -34.63 32.13 -3.16
N ASP A 413 -35.03 32.51 -4.38
CA ASP A 413 -36.38 32.30 -4.92
C ASP A 413 -36.32 31.35 -6.13
N ALA A 414 -36.97 30.19 -6.05
CA ALA A 414 -37.02 29.22 -7.14
C ALA A 414 -38.47 28.93 -7.55
N GLN A 415 -38.82 29.26 -8.79
CA GLN A 415 -40.17 29.03 -9.32
C GLN A 415 -40.15 28.09 -10.50
N ASN A 416 -40.95 27.03 -10.44
CA ASN A 416 -41.04 25.96 -11.44
C ASN A 416 -39.65 25.41 -11.84
N SER A 417 -38.75 25.31 -10.87
CA SER A 417 -37.33 25.01 -11.10
C SER A 417 -36.91 23.71 -10.41
N GLN A 418 -35.85 23.10 -10.91
CA GLN A 418 -35.16 21.97 -10.29
C GLN A 418 -33.86 22.48 -9.68
N LEU A 419 -33.76 22.41 -8.35
CA LEU A 419 -32.62 22.90 -7.59
C LEU A 419 -31.94 21.74 -6.85
N SER A 420 -30.63 21.60 -7.04
CA SER A 420 -29.78 20.82 -6.13
C SER A 420 -28.85 21.80 -5.41
N LEU A 421 -28.84 21.73 -4.08
CA LEU A 421 -28.07 22.65 -3.24
C LEU A 421 -27.27 21.83 -2.23
N MET A 422 -25.96 21.98 -2.27
CA MET A 422 -25.02 21.27 -1.42
C MET A 422 -24.08 22.25 -0.71
N ASN A 423 -23.70 21.95 0.54
CA ASN A 423 -22.73 22.72 1.33
C ASN A 423 -23.04 24.23 1.37
N ALA A 424 -24.29 24.59 1.71
CA ALA A 424 -24.74 25.99 1.64
C ALA A 424 -25.08 26.57 3.01
N THR A 425 -24.71 27.83 3.27
CA THR A 425 -25.10 28.60 4.47
C THR A 425 -25.96 29.81 4.11
N PHE A 426 -27.13 29.93 4.73
CA PHE A 426 -28.02 31.09 4.67
C PHE A 426 -28.18 31.69 6.06
N VAL A 427 -27.66 32.90 6.28
CA VAL A 427 -27.55 33.50 7.61
C VAL A 427 -27.76 35.01 7.60
N ASP A 428 -28.42 35.55 8.63
CA ASP A 428 -28.70 36.99 8.79
C ASP A 428 -29.38 37.66 7.59
N ASN A 429 -30.17 36.91 6.82
CA ASN A 429 -30.97 37.47 5.72
C ASN A 429 -32.31 38.00 6.27
N ALA A 430 -32.79 39.11 5.73
CA ALA A 430 -34.00 39.77 6.20
C ALA A 430 -35.04 40.03 5.08
N CYS A 431 -36.18 39.36 5.19
CA CYS A 431 -37.33 39.50 4.34
C CYS A 431 -38.35 40.44 5.01
N THR A 432 -38.57 41.66 4.51
CA THR A 432 -39.53 42.62 5.10
C THR A 432 -40.94 42.41 4.51
N GLY A 433 -41.54 41.23 4.69
CA GLY A 433 -42.82 40.87 4.09
C GLY A 433 -43.25 39.43 4.40
N VAL A 434 -44.08 38.82 3.56
CA VAL A 434 -44.60 37.44 3.72
C VAL A 434 -43.62 36.39 3.16
N GLY A 435 -42.31 36.67 3.21
CA GLY A 435 -41.27 35.92 2.49
C GLY A 435 -40.39 35.08 3.42
N ALA A 436 -40.06 33.86 2.98
CA ALA A 436 -39.05 33.01 3.60
C ALA A 436 -37.66 33.22 2.96
N VAL A 437 -36.59 32.79 3.61
CA VAL A 437 -35.22 32.93 3.07
C VAL A 437 -35.05 32.17 1.77
N ILE A 438 -35.55 30.93 1.75
CA ILE A 438 -35.65 30.09 0.58
C ILE A 438 -37.14 29.91 0.27
N ALA A 439 -37.59 30.38 -0.89
CA ALA A 439 -38.96 30.18 -1.35
C ALA A 439 -39.00 29.28 -2.59
N LEU A 440 -39.84 28.26 -2.54
CA LEU A 440 -40.08 27.30 -3.62
C LEU A 440 -41.53 27.40 -4.09
N ALA A 441 -41.73 27.70 -5.38
CA ALA A 441 -43.07 27.77 -5.98
C ALA A 441 -43.15 26.84 -7.20
N GLY A 442 -43.69 25.64 -7.01
CA GLY A 442 -43.64 24.56 -8.00
C GLY A 442 -42.22 24.02 -8.23
N GLY A 443 -42.09 22.87 -8.91
CA GLY A 443 -40.79 22.23 -9.16
C GLY A 443 -40.27 21.42 -7.97
N SER A 444 -38.95 21.24 -7.89
CA SER A 444 -38.32 20.38 -6.87
C SER A 444 -36.98 20.93 -6.38
N ALA A 445 -36.72 20.86 -5.07
CA ALA A 445 -35.44 21.18 -4.47
C ALA A 445 -34.88 20.01 -3.64
N THR A 446 -33.59 19.71 -3.80
CA THR A 446 -32.83 18.78 -2.95
C THR A 446 -31.73 19.54 -2.24
N LEU A 447 -31.75 19.55 -0.91
CA LEU A 447 -30.79 20.24 -0.06
C LEU A 447 -29.97 19.21 0.74
N SER A 448 -28.65 19.28 0.65
CA SER A 448 -27.75 18.43 1.42
C SER A 448 -26.67 19.24 2.11
N ARG A 449 -26.40 18.96 3.40
CA ARG A 449 -25.34 19.66 4.14
C ARG A 449 -25.55 21.19 4.16
N CYS A 450 -26.81 21.62 4.23
CA CYS A 450 -27.16 23.04 4.23
C CYS A 450 -27.43 23.55 5.65
N LEU A 451 -27.02 24.77 5.94
CA LEU A 451 -27.27 25.50 7.17
C LEU A 451 -28.15 26.73 6.88
N VAL A 452 -29.35 26.80 7.45
CA VAL A 452 -30.24 27.98 7.32
C VAL A 452 -30.59 28.47 8.72
N ALA A 453 -29.94 29.55 9.17
CA ALA A 453 -30.06 29.98 10.55
C ALA A 453 -30.10 31.50 10.77
N PHE A 454 -30.78 31.93 11.83
CA PHE A 454 -30.86 33.33 12.27
C PHE A 454 -31.37 34.32 11.22
N ASN A 455 -32.25 33.87 10.33
CA ASN A 455 -32.83 34.75 9.33
C ASN A 455 -34.16 35.35 9.80
N ALA A 456 -34.45 36.56 9.34
CA ALA A 456 -35.68 37.30 9.60
C ALA A 456 -36.66 37.20 8.40
N GLY A 457 -37.92 36.88 8.67
CA GLY A 457 -38.95 36.64 7.65
C GLY A 457 -40.12 35.81 8.17
N ASP A 458 -40.88 35.24 7.25
CA ASP A 458 -42.00 34.33 7.52
C ASP A 458 -41.60 32.85 7.55
N GLY A 459 -40.31 32.53 7.31
CA GLY A 459 -39.76 31.20 7.52
C GLY A 459 -38.33 31.03 6.99
N GLY A 460 -37.68 29.93 7.36
CA GLY A 460 -36.41 29.49 6.76
C GLY A 460 -36.62 29.01 5.32
N ILE A 461 -37.41 27.95 5.16
CA ILE A 461 -37.81 27.41 3.86
C ILE A 461 -39.34 27.41 3.74
N SER A 462 -39.87 27.89 2.61
CA SER A 462 -41.30 27.89 2.32
C SER A 462 -41.62 27.29 0.95
N GLY A 463 -42.74 26.57 0.86
CA GLY A 463 -43.21 25.89 -0.35
C GLY A 463 -44.69 26.10 -0.68
N SER A 464 -45.02 26.19 -1.97
CA SER A 464 -46.39 26.05 -2.47
C SER A 464 -46.85 24.59 -2.53
N GLU A 465 -48.15 24.36 -2.74
CA GLU A 465 -48.78 23.02 -2.78
C GLU A 465 -48.16 22.06 -3.82
N ASP A 466 -47.58 22.61 -4.88
CA ASP A 466 -46.97 21.90 -5.99
C ASP A 466 -45.43 21.84 -5.95
N ALA A 467 -44.80 22.37 -4.89
CA ALA A 467 -43.36 22.30 -4.70
C ALA A 467 -42.96 21.00 -3.97
N LEU A 468 -41.85 20.39 -4.40
CA LEU A 468 -41.26 19.23 -3.73
C LEU A 468 -39.95 19.62 -3.03
N LEU A 469 -39.78 19.19 -1.79
CA LEU A 469 -38.55 19.40 -1.01
C LEU A 469 -38.02 18.06 -0.50
N SER A 470 -36.75 17.78 -0.77
CA SER A 470 -35.95 16.75 -0.12
C SER A 470 -34.80 17.42 0.60
N ILE A 471 -34.54 17.03 1.84
CA ILE A 471 -33.46 17.60 2.65
C ILE A 471 -32.82 16.51 3.51
N ASN A 472 -31.49 16.47 3.53
CA ASN A 472 -30.70 15.54 4.35
C ASN A 472 -29.46 16.23 4.95
N CYS A 473 -29.01 15.73 6.09
CA CYS A 473 -27.83 16.20 6.81
C CYS A 473 -27.72 17.72 6.89
N SER A 474 -28.83 18.42 7.10
CA SER A 474 -28.91 19.88 7.06
C SER A 474 -29.42 20.43 8.39
N ASN A 475 -29.06 21.66 8.76
CA ASN A 475 -29.49 22.29 9.99
C ASN A 475 -30.33 23.54 9.72
N LEU A 476 -31.53 23.60 10.30
CA LEU A 476 -32.37 24.80 10.28
C LEU A 476 -32.58 25.29 11.71
N TRP A 477 -32.16 26.51 12.02
CA TRP A 477 -32.19 27.02 13.39
C TRP A 477 -32.62 28.47 13.51
N GLN A 478 -33.57 28.73 14.40
CA GLN A 478 -33.97 30.08 14.81
C GLN A 478 -34.30 31.05 13.66
N ASN A 479 -34.97 30.54 12.62
CA ASN A 479 -35.55 31.39 11.58
C ASN A 479 -36.87 32.00 12.06
N GLN A 480 -37.04 33.31 11.90
CA GLN A 480 -38.30 33.99 12.23
C GLN A 480 -39.44 33.43 11.36
N GLY A 481 -40.61 33.22 11.95
CA GLY A 481 -41.76 32.59 11.27
C GLY A 481 -41.75 31.06 11.28
N GLY A 482 -40.60 30.43 11.58
CA GLY A 482 -40.43 28.98 11.68
C GLY A 482 -39.37 28.45 10.70
N ASN A 483 -38.85 27.24 10.94
CA ASN A 483 -37.86 26.63 10.04
C ASN A 483 -38.47 26.20 8.70
N TYR A 484 -39.68 25.64 8.73
CA TYR A 484 -40.46 25.21 7.58
C TYR A 484 -41.82 25.88 7.61
N THR A 485 -42.23 26.52 6.51
CA THR A 485 -43.55 27.15 6.36
C THR A 485 -44.18 26.87 5.00
N GLY A 486 -45.40 27.39 4.76
CA GLY A 486 -46.19 27.03 3.59
C GLY A 486 -46.77 25.62 3.73
N GLU A 487 -46.63 24.80 2.69
CA GLU A 487 -47.13 23.42 2.66
C GLU A 487 -46.10 22.37 3.15
N PHE A 488 -44.90 22.79 3.54
CA PHE A 488 -43.87 21.89 4.06
C PHE A 488 -44.08 21.60 5.55
N GLY A 489 -44.09 20.31 5.90
CA GLY A 489 -44.05 19.85 7.29
C GLY A 489 -42.66 19.99 7.91
N ASP A 490 -42.57 19.80 9.22
CA ASP A 490 -41.28 19.76 9.93
C ASP A 490 -40.51 18.49 9.58
N LEU A 491 -39.33 18.65 8.98
CA LEU A 491 -38.44 17.56 8.55
C LEU A 491 -37.28 17.33 9.52
N THR A 492 -37.27 17.98 10.68
CA THR A 492 -36.26 17.81 11.73
C THR A 492 -36.15 16.34 12.18
N GLY A 493 -34.92 15.84 12.31
CA GLY A 493 -34.62 14.47 12.75
C GLY A 493 -34.76 13.39 11.66
N GLN A 494 -35.28 13.74 10.48
CA GLN A 494 -35.30 12.84 9.31
C GLN A 494 -34.02 13.01 8.50
N GLY A 495 -33.46 11.95 7.94
CA GLY A 495 -32.29 12.04 7.04
C GLY A 495 -31.05 12.72 7.65
N GLY A 496 -30.93 12.74 8.99
CA GLY A 496 -29.84 13.42 9.71
C GLY A 496 -30.01 14.94 9.86
N ASN A 497 -31.19 15.48 9.55
CA ASN A 497 -31.46 16.91 9.68
C ASN A 497 -31.53 17.36 11.14
N LEU A 498 -30.90 18.48 11.43
CA LEU A 498 -30.82 19.10 12.74
C LEU A 498 -31.77 20.30 12.84
N ALA A 499 -32.17 20.56 14.08
CA ALA A 499 -32.66 21.87 14.51
C ALA A 499 -31.93 22.19 15.81
N ALA A 500 -30.67 22.60 15.68
CA ALA A 500 -29.79 22.92 16.80
C ALA A 500 -29.03 24.22 16.52
N ASP A 501 -28.64 24.92 17.59
CA ASP A 501 -27.85 26.13 17.46
C ASP A 501 -26.54 25.84 16.73
N PRO A 502 -26.27 26.45 15.56
CA PRO A 502 -25.02 26.22 14.85
C PRO A 502 -23.82 26.82 15.57
N LEU A 503 -24.01 27.60 16.64
CA LEU A 503 -22.93 28.22 17.41
C LEU A 503 -21.97 29.01 16.51
N PHE A 504 -22.49 30.00 15.78
CA PHE A 504 -21.62 30.91 15.03
C PHE A 504 -20.71 31.69 15.98
N SER A 505 -19.44 31.83 15.62
CA SER A 505 -18.41 32.39 16.51
C SER A 505 -18.61 33.88 16.81
N ASP A 506 -19.02 34.69 15.83
CA ASP A 506 -19.54 36.04 16.08
C ASP A 506 -20.53 36.52 15.01
N LEU A 507 -21.76 36.04 15.15
CA LEU A 507 -22.89 36.43 14.29
C LEU A 507 -23.08 37.95 14.23
N SER A 508 -22.78 38.68 15.31
CA SER A 508 -23.03 40.14 15.39
C SER A 508 -22.01 40.97 14.62
N ALA A 509 -20.80 40.43 14.42
CA ALA A 509 -19.75 41.00 13.59
C ALA A 509 -19.86 40.60 12.11
N GLY A 510 -20.84 39.75 11.75
CA GLY A 510 -20.94 39.17 10.41
C GLY A 510 -19.99 37.98 10.19
N ASP A 511 -19.44 37.41 11.27
CA ASP A 511 -18.66 36.19 11.22
C ASP A 511 -19.57 34.97 11.37
N TRP A 512 -19.64 34.19 10.30
CA TRP A 512 -20.55 33.06 10.18
C TRP A 512 -19.82 31.72 10.16
N HIS A 513 -18.57 31.69 10.64
CA HIS A 513 -17.89 30.43 10.96
C HIS A 513 -18.47 29.79 12.22
N LEU A 514 -18.34 28.47 12.31
CA LEU A 514 -18.84 27.67 13.41
C LEU A 514 -17.84 27.68 14.57
N HIS A 515 -18.34 27.64 15.79
CA HIS A 515 -17.52 27.36 16.98
C HIS A 515 -17.14 25.88 17.03
N ALA A 516 -16.04 25.52 17.69
CA ALA A 516 -15.55 24.14 17.84
C ALA A 516 -16.57 23.14 18.39
N ASP A 517 -17.48 23.64 19.24
CA ASP A 517 -18.55 22.85 19.84
C ASP A 517 -19.82 22.77 18.98
N SER A 518 -19.77 23.29 17.76
CA SER A 518 -20.94 23.36 16.90
C SER A 518 -21.46 21.97 16.54
N PRO A 519 -22.78 21.73 16.66
CA PRO A 519 -23.38 20.50 16.17
C PRO A 519 -23.33 20.39 14.65
N CYS A 520 -22.96 21.46 13.93
CA CYS A 520 -22.83 21.45 12.48
C CYS A 520 -21.45 20.96 11.99
N LEU A 521 -20.48 20.75 12.89
CA LEU A 521 -19.18 20.16 12.55
C LEU A 521 -19.29 18.63 12.40
N PRO A 522 -18.37 17.98 11.64
CA PRO A 522 -18.39 16.54 11.42
C PRO A 522 -18.50 15.70 12.70
N THR A 523 -17.81 16.12 13.76
CA THR A 523 -17.83 15.47 15.08
C THR A 523 -19.11 15.73 15.88
N GLY A 524 -19.85 16.79 15.54
CA GLY A 524 -21.03 17.27 16.24
C GLY A 524 -22.36 16.71 15.74
N ASN A 525 -22.38 15.99 14.61
CA ASN A 525 -23.61 15.43 14.04
C ASN A 525 -23.50 13.96 13.63
N THR A 526 -24.66 13.32 13.48
CA THR A 526 -24.77 11.90 13.13
C THR A 526 -24.49 11.60 11.66
N CYS A 527 -24.38 12.61 10.81
CA CYS A 527 -23.99 12.43 9.41
C CYS A 527 -22.47 12.35 9.25
N GLY A 528 -21.67 12.76 10.25
CA GLY A 528 -20.21 12.72 10.17
C GLY A 528 -19.61 13.71 9.17
N VAL A 529 -20.34 14.77 8.80
CA VAL A 529 -19.95 15.74 7.76
C VAL A 529 -20.15 17.18 8.24
N LEU A 530 -19.48 18.13 7.60
CA LEU A 530 -19.76 19.55 7.81
C LEU A 530 -21.17 19.88 7.28
N ILE A 531 -21.95 20.65 8.05
CA ILE A 531 -23.27 21.16 7.68
C ILE A 531 -23.17 22.68 7.52
N GLY A 532 -23.28 23.17 6.27
CA GLY A 532 -23.08 24.56 5.89
C GLY A 532 -21.86 24.75 4.99
N ALA A 533 -21.65 25.98 4.55
CA ALA A 533 -20.54 26.41 3.69
C ALA A 533 -19.26 26.78 4.47
N LEU A 534 -19.34 26.98 5.79
CA LEU A 534 -18.23 27.45 6.63
C LEU A 534 -18.01 26.49 7.81
N GLY A 535 -16.77 26.06 8.01
CA GLY A 535 -16.34 25.17 9.09
C GLY A 535 -16.04 25.89 10.40
N GLU A 536 -15.24 25.26 11.25
CA GLU A 536 -14.80 25.83 12.54
C GLU A 536 -13.93 27.08 12.33
N GLY A 537 -14.23 28.19 13.01
CA GLY A 537 -13.46 29.46 12.94
C GLY A 537 -14.16 30.65 13.63
N GLY A 538 -13.44 31.76 13.87
CA GLY A 538 -13.89 33.03 14.50
C GLY A 538 -13.56 33.15 16.00
N THR A 539 -13.07 34.26 16.59
CA THR A 539 -13.23 35.70 16.34
C THR A 539 -11.89 36.43 16.26
N GLY A 540 -11.70 37.27 15.26
CA GLY A 540 -10.44 38.01 15.04
C GLY A 540 -10.15 38.00 13.56
N VAL A 541 -9.43 39.00 13.06
CA VAL A 541 -9.28 39.24 11.62
C VAL A 541 -8.89 37.95 10.90
N LEU A 542 -9.68 37.51 9.91
CA LEU A 542 -9.26 36.35 9.13
C LEU A 542 -8.03 36.76 8.33
N HIS A 543 -7.00 35.95 8.45
CA HIS A 543 -5.79 36.13 7.70
C HIS A 543 -5.71 35.04 6.65
N ARG A 544 -5.74 35.46 5.39
CA ARG A 544 -5.63 34.52 4.28
C ARG A 544 -4.21 33.99 4.27
N ILE A 545 -4.05 32.69 4.41
CA ILE A 545 -2.83 32.02 3.95
C ILE A 545 -3.13 31.50 2.56
N ALA A 546 -2.46 32.07 1.57
CA ALA A 546 -2.60 31.67 0.19
C ALA A 546 -1.28 31.80 -0.54
N GLY A 547 -1.17 30.97 -1.56
CA GLY A 547 -0.03 30.93 -2.43
C GLY A 547 -0.38 30.06 -3.62
N THR A 548 0.64 29.77 -4.39
CA THR A 548 0.56 28.84 -5.50
C THR A 548 1.59 27.75 -5.28
N VAL A 549 1.16 26.53 -5.53
CA VAL A 549 2.05 25.40 -5.71
C VAL A 549 2.36 25.32 -7.19
N ARG A 550 3.58 25.69 -7.56
CA ARG A 550 4.00 25.75 -8.97
C ARG A 550 5.22 24.91 -9.23
N ASP A 551 5.32 24.31 -10.40
CA ASP A 551 6.53 23.66 -10.82
C ASP A 551 7.66 24.67 -11.17
N ALA A 552 8.86 24.18 -11.49
CA ALA A 552 10.00 25.01 -11.92
C ALA A 552 9.73 25.83 -13.21
N ALA A 553 8.69 25.47 -13.99
CA ALA A 553 8.24 26.19 -15.17
C ALA A 553 7.11 27.19 -14.87
N SER A 554 6.82 27.44 -13.58
CA SER A 554 5.74 28.30 -13.09
C SER A 554 4.33 27.82 -13.45
N GLN A 555 4.17 26.59 -13.93
CA GLN A 555 2.87 25.96 -14.11
C GLN A 555 2.32 25.56 -12.75
N GLY A 556 1.02 25.78 -12.55
CA GLY A 556 0.37 25.39 -11.31
C GLY A 556 0.10 23.90 -11.24
N LEU A 557 0.34 23.30 -10.09
CA LEU A 557 0.09 21.87 -9.90
C LEU A 557 -1.24 21.65 -9.17
N PRO A 558 -2.26 21.08 -9.84
CA PRO A 558 -3.47 20.65 -9.17
C PRO A 558 -3.24 19.43 -8.30
N GLY A 559 -4.11 19.27 -7.31
CA GLY A 559 -4.21 18.02 -6.58
C GLY A 559 -3.20 17.86 -5.44
N VAL A 560 -2.43 18.91 -5.14
CA VAL A 560 -1.48 18.90 -4.02
C VAL A 560 -2.23 19.20 -2.74
N LEU A 561 -2.19 18.28 -1.78
CA LEU A 561 -2.88 18.39 -0.51
C LEU A 561 -2.05 19.24 0.47
N LEU A 562 -2.65 20.24 1.10
CA LEU A 562 -2.03 21.04 2.15
C LEU A 562 -2.42 20.46 3.51
N GLU A 563 -1.50 19.72 4.13
CA GLU A 563 -1.65 19.10 5.44
C GLU A 563 -1.42 20.09 6.60
N GLY A 564 -1.88 19.74 7.79
CA GLY A 564 -1.81 20.59 8.99
C GLY A 564 -3.04 21.47 9.22
N LEU A 565 -4.10 21.26 8.43
CA LEU A 565 -5.39 21.91 8.53
C LEU A 565 -6.48 20.92 8.97
N ALA A 566 -7.50 21.40 9.70
CA ALA A 566 -8.67 20.59 10.08
C ALA A 566 -9.63 20.32 8.89
N VAL A 567 -9.36 20.93 7.74
CA VAL A 567 -10.12 20.81 6.49
C VAL A 567 -9.14 20.43 5.38
N LEU A 568 -9.50 19.50 4.50
CA LEU A 568 -8.68 19.22 3.30
C LEU A 568 -8.65 20.47 2.42
N VAL A 569 -7.45 20.95 2.13
CA VAL A 569 -7.20 22.01 1.15
C VAL A 569 -6.31 21.44 0.06
N GLU A 570 -6.84 21.38 -1.15
CA GLU A 570 -6.15 20.86 -2.32
C GLU A 570 -5.93 21.99 -3.32
N THR A 571 -4.80 21.98 -4.02
CA THR A 571 -4.52 23.00 -5.03
C THR A 571 -5.43 22.84 -6.25
N GLN A 572 -5.86 23.97 -6.80
CA GLN A 572 -6.71 24.01 -7.99
C GLN A 572 -5.92 23.69 -9.27
N ALA A 573 -6.62 23.58 -10.40
CA ALA A 573 -6.04 23.36 -11.75
C ALA A 573 -4.86 24.29 -12.10
N ASP A 574 -4.83 25.51 -11.55
CA ASP A 574 -3.78 26.51 -11.75
C ASP A 574 -2.74 26.56 -10.61
N GLY A 575 -2.72 25.52 -9.77
CA GLY A 575 -1.83 25.36 -8.62
C GLY A 575 -2.11 26.29 -7.45
N SER A 576 -3.12 27.16 -7.55
CA SER A 576 -3.46 28.06 -6.46
C SER A 576 -4.08 27.30 -5.29
N TYR A 577 -3.76 27.75 -4.08
CA TYR A 577 -4.47 27.33 -2.88
C TYR A 577 -4.72 28.56 -2.01
N GLY A 578 -5.72 28.47 -1.15
CA GLY A 578 -5.99 29.50 -0.18
C GLY A 578 -6.87 28.98 0.92
N VAL A 579 -6.46 29.28 2.15
CA VAL A 579 -7.22 28.98 3.35
C VAL A 579 -7.35 30.25 4.18
N TRP A 580 -8.52 30.45 4.77
CA TRP A 580 -8.76 31.53 5.72
C TRP A 580 -8.60 30.97 7.12
N LEU A 581 -7.64 31.52 7.89
CA LEU A 581 -7.35 31.10 9.25
C LEU A 581 -7.51 32.28 10.21
N PRO A 582 -7.93 32.05 11.46
CA PRO A 582 -8.20 33.13 12.41
C PRO A 582 -6.92 33.84 12.87
N GLU A 583 -7.03 35.14 13.19
CA GLU A 583 -6.01 35.90 13.91
C GLU A 583 -5.64 35.16 15.22
N GLY A 584 -4.34 34.95 15.46
CA GLY A 584 -3.81 34.16 16.58
C GLY A 584 -3.67 32.66 16.28
N TRP A 585 -4.04 32.18 15.10
CA TRP A 585 -3.83 30.78 14.72
C TRP A 585 -2.33 30.43 14.70
N SER A 586 -1.97 29.33 15.35
CA SER A 586 -0.63 28.73 15.26
C SER A 586 -0.75 27.34 14.65
N GLY A 587 0.10 27.03 13.68
CA GLY A 587 0.09 25.75 12.98
C GLY A 587 1.13 25.71 11.88
N THR A 588 1.28 24.56 11.24
CA THR A 588 2.23 24.37 10.13
C THR A 588 1.49 23.83 8.93
N LEU A 589 1.65 24.49 7.78
CA LEU A 589 1.14 23.99 6.50
C LEU A 589 2.24 23.22 5.78
N THR A 590 1.92 21.99 5.38
CA THR A 590 2.84 21.11 4.66
C THR A 590 2.18 20.66 3.35
N PRO A 591 2.66 21.09 2.17
CA PRO A 591 2.19 20.54 0.90
C PRO A 591 2.65 19.09 0.73
N GLY A 592 1.70 18.22 0.37
CA GLY A 592 1.86 16.78 0.22
C GLY A 592 1.45 16.33 -1.18
N ALA A 593 2.43 15.76 -1.90
CA ALA A 593 2.23 14.95 -3.09
C ALA A 593 3.41 13.97 -3.15
N ALA A 594 3.13 12.67 -3.22
CA ALA A 594 4.10 11.57 -2.98
C ALA A 594 5.33 11.52 -3.92
N HIS A 595 5.45 12.47 -4.85
CA HIS A 595 6.48 12.52 -5.89
C HIS A 595 7.04 13.93 -6.15
N LEU A 596 6.76 14.93 -5.29
CA LEU A 596 7.18 16.32 -5.47
C LEU A 596 7.80 16.90 -4.19
N ARG A 597 8.83 17.73 -4.36
CA ARG A 597 9.40 18.54 -3.28
C ARG A 597 8.87 19.95 -3.34
N PHE A 598 8.57 20.52 -2.19
CA PHE A 598 8.09 21.90 -2.11
C PHE A 598 9.14 22.78 -1.45
N THR A 599 9.45 23.92 -2.06
CA THR A 599 10.31 24.93 -1.45
C THR A 599 9.46 26.16 -1.13
N PRO A 600 9.31 26.53 0.16
CA PRO A 600 9.80 25.82 1.37
C PRO A 600 9.05 24.51 1.65
N ALA A 601 9.65 23.57 2.38
CA ALA A 601 9.05 22.24 2.64
C ALA A 601 7.79 22.31 3.52
N ALA A 602 7.73 23.28 4.42
CA ALA A 602 6.56 23.62 5.20
C ALA A 602 6.64 25.09 5.62
N ARG A 603 5.51 25.68 5.99
CA ARG A 603 5.44 27.03 6.53
C ARG A 603 4.74 27.01 7.87
N SER A 604 5.44 27.40 8.91
CA SER A 604 4.89 27.52 10.27
C SER A 604 4.46 28.95 10.55
N TYR A 605 3.31 29.06 11.19
CA TYR A 605 2.71 30.31 11.61
C TYR A 605 2.53 30.24 13.12
N ASP A 606 2.91 31.29 13.82
CA ASP A 606 2.73 31.42 15.27
C ASP A 606 1.98 32.71 15.54
N GLU A 607 0.82 32.60 16.20
CA GLU A 607 -0.12 33.69 16.47
C GLU A 607 -0.37 34.58 15.23
N LEU A 608 -0.89 33.99 14.15
CA LEU A 608 -1.14 34.61 12.85
C LEU A 608 -1.78 36.01 12.98
N ALA A 609 -1.12 37.09 12.54
CA ALA A 609 -1.56 38.47 12.83
C ALA A 609 -1.79 39.37 11.60
N SER A 610 -1.60 38.85 10.38
CA SER A 610 -1.83 39.55 9.09
C SER A 610 -2.03 38.57 7.95
N ASP A 611 -2.57 39.00 6.80
CA ASP A 611 -2.65 38.16 5.59
C ASP A 611 -1.27 37.73 5.08
N HIS A 612 -1.22 36.51 4.55
CA HIS A 612 -0.06 35.84 3.99
C HIS A 612 -0.42 35.29 2.61
N THR A 613 -0.40 36.14 1.57
CA THR A 613 -0.96 35.83 0.23
C THR A 613 0.06 35.52 -0.86
N ALA A 614 1.33 35.42 -0.48
CA ALA A 614 2.44 35.03 -1.34
C ALA A 614 3.22 33.87 -0.71
N GLU A 615 2.49 32.93 -0.11
CA GLU A 615 3.06 31.76 0.55
C GLU A 615 3.36 30.66 -0.46
N ASP A 616 3.89 31.03 -1.62
CA ASP A 616 4.12 30.11 -2.72
C ASP A 616 5.02 28.95 -2.29
N TYR A 617 4.66 27.78 -2.80
CA TYR A 617 5.47 26.59 -2.78
C TYR A 617 5.96 26.36 -4.19
N LEU A 618 7.27 26.40 -4.38
CA LEU A 618 7.83 25.89 -5.62
C LEU A 618 7.89 24.37 -5.48
N ALA A 619 6.96 23.71 -6.13
CA ALA A 619 7.13 22.31 -6.45
C ALA A 619 8.31 22.16 -7.39
N SER A 620 9.22 21.31 -6.99
CA SER A 620 10.28 20.80 -7.81
C SER A 620 10.04 19.32 -7.87
N ASN A 621 10.39 18.69 -8.99
CA ASN A 621 10.65 17.28 -8.90
C ASN A 621 11.67 17.08 -7.79
N PRO A 622 11.50 16.08 -6.92
CA PRO A 622 12.49 15.75 -5.92
C PRO A 622 13.85 15.78 -6.57
N THR A 623 14.67 16.67 -6.06
CA THR A 623 15.95 16.99 -6.64
C THR A 623 16.77 15.71 -6.56
N ARG A 624 17.28 15.32 -7.72
CA ARG A 624 18.23 14.22 -7.81
C ARG A 624 19.60 14.81 -7.54
N PHE A 625 20.08 14.63 -6.33
CA PHE A 625 21.46 14.93 -6.02
C PHE A 625 22.33 13.71 -6.23
N GLN A 626 23.56 13.92 -6.66
CA GLN A 626 24.54 12.87 -6.88
C GLN A 626 25.68 13.00 -5.88
N PHE A 627 25.86 11.99 -5.05
CA PHE A 627 27.08 11.86 -4.24
C PHE A 627 28.09 10.96 -4.97
N PRO A 628 29.38 11.33 -5.06
CA PRO A 628 30.05 12.52 -4.49
C PRO A 628 30.19 13.72 -5.46
N THR A 629 29.37 13.79 -6.52
CA THR A 629 29.50 14.86 -7.53
C THR A 629 29.12 16.22 -6.97
N ASP A 630 27.99 16.29 -6.28
CA ASP A 630 27.39 17.52 -5.77
C ASP A 630 27.87 17.83 -4.33
N PHE A 631 28.34 16.82 -3.60
CA PHE A 631 28.75 16.92 -2.21
C PHE A 631 30.07 16.18 -1.95
N ALA A 632 30.93 16.78 -1.13
CA ALA A 632 32.20 16.17 -0.75
C ALA A 632 32.05 15.18 0.41
N ASP A 633 30.99 15.33 1.22
CA ASP A 633 30.68 14.51 2.38
C ASP A 633 29.24 13.97 2.29
N LEU A 634 29.03 12.75 2.78
CA LEU A 634 27.74 12.06 2.66
C LEU A 634 26.72 12.55 3.70
N GLN A 635 27.15 12.94 4.90
CA GLN A 635 26.24 13.54 5.89
C GLN A 635 25.78 14.91 5.39
N GLU A 636 26.68 15.70 4.79
CA GLU A 636 26.29 16.97 4.16
C GLU A 636 25.23 16.77 3.07
N ALA A 637 25.37 15.72 2.25
CA ALA A 637 24.38 15.39 1.22
C ALA A 637 23.01 15.05 1.83
N VAL A 638 22.98 14.23 2.88
CA VAL A 638 21.74 13.86 3.60
C VAL A 638 21.11 15.05 4.30
N ASP A 639 21.91 15.86 4.99
CA ASP A 639 21.44 17.05 5.71
C ASP A 639 20.85 18.07 4.74
N PHE A 640 21.44 18.18 3.54
CA PHE A 640 20.95 19.01 2.45
C PHE A 640 19.64 18.49 1.85
N CYS A 641 19.39 17.18 1.92
CA CYS A 641 18.15 16.60 1.41
C CYS A 641 16.98 16.80 2.41
N ASP A 642 16.04 17.71 2.16
CA ASP A 642 14.64 17.65 2.61
C ASP A 642 13.83 16.44 2.08
N ASP A 643 12.67 16.19 2.68
CA ASP A 643 11.75 15.11 2.35
C ASP A 643 11.34 15.07 0.87
N GLY A 644 11.05 13.87 0.35
CA GLY A 644 10.73 13.57 -1.04
C GLY A 644 11.95 13.39 -1.95
N ASP A 645 13.12 13.94 -1.62
CA ASP A 645 14.26 13.94 -2.54
C ASP A 645 14.90 12.61 -2.82
N THR A 646 15.62 12.56 -3.94
CA THR A 646 16.42 11.42 -4.31
C THR A 646 17.90 11.71 -4.20
N LEU A 647 18.59 11.09 -3.25
CA LEU A 647 20.04 11.06 -3.20
C LEU A 647 20.56 9.86 -3.99
N ILE A 648 21.09 10.10 -5.18
CA ILE A 648 21.76 9.10 -6.02
C ILE A 648 23.19 8.94 -5.53
N VAL A 649 23.49 7.77 -4.98
CA VAL A 649 24.85 7.39 -4.61
C VAL A 649 25.50 6.73 -5.83
N LEU A 650 26.48 7.41 -6.42
CA LEU A 650 27.20 6.90 -7.58
C LEU A 650 28.04 5.66 -7.21
N PRO A 651 28.36 4.77 -8.16
CA PRO A 651 29.18 3.59 -7.91
C PRO A 651 30.51 3.94 -7.24
N GLY A 652 30.83 3.23 -6.17
CA GLY A 652 32.02 3.46 -5.37
C GLY A 652 31.94 2.79 -4.01
N THR A 653 33.05 2.84 -3.28
CA THR A 653 33.14 2.41 -1.88
C THR A 653 33.43 3.63 -1.04
N TYR A 654 32.55 3.94 -0.12
CA TYR A 654 32.55 5.17 0.67
C TYR A 654 32.60 4.84 2.16
N ASN A 655 33.53 5.46 2.87
CA ASN A 655 33.53 5.38 4.32
C ASN A 655 32.44 6.31 4.88
N LEU A 656 31.74 5.84 5.90
CA LEU A 656 30.71 6.61 6.57
C LEU A 656 31.30 7.82 7.31
N PRO A 657 30.55 8.93 7.39
CA PRO A 657 30.99 10.16 8.05
C PRO A 657 31.09 9.96 9.57
N THR A 658 31.70 10.90 10.30
CA THR A 658 31.77 10.87 11.77
C THR A 658 30.96 12.01 12.38
N ASP A 659 30.21 11.74 13.44
CA ASP A 659 29.43 12.73 14.18
C ASP A 659 30.30 13.74 14.97
N GLU A 660 29.66 14.66 15.69
CA GLU A 660 30.34 15.68 16.51
C GLU A 660 31.19 15.12 17.66
N TYR A 661 30.97 13.86 18.04
CA TYR A 661 31.73 13.12 19.06
C TYR A 661 32.81 12.21 18.44
N GLY A 662 32.93 12.18 17.11
CA GLY A 662 33.88 11.36 16.38
C GLY A 662 33.43 9.93 16.16
N ILE A 663 32.13 9.64 16.29
CA ILE A 663 31.53 8.31 16.11
C ILE A 663 31.12 8.15 14.64
N PRO A 664 31.63 7.14 13.92
CA PRO A 664 31.28 6.94 12.53
C PRO A 664 29.82 6.50 12.34
N GLY A 665 29.06 7.17 11.48
CA GLY A 665 27.69 6.83 11.11
C GLY A 665 26.97 7.87 10.28
N LEU A 666 25.94 7.45 9.54
CA LEU A 666 25.06 8.35 8.76
C LEU A 666 23.71 8.50 9.47
N ASP A 667 23.45 9.70 9.98
CA ASP A 667 22.16 10.03 10.61
C ASP A 667 21.16 10.51 9.55
N LEU A 668 20.08 9.75 9.37
CA LEU A 668 19.00 10.06 8.44
C LEU A 668 17.86 10.83 9.13
N GLY A 669 17.93 11.04 10.45
CA GLY A 669 16.93 11.78 11.23
C GLY A 669 15.52 11.24 11.06
N ASN A 670 14.53 12.14 11.05
CA ASN A 670 13.14 11.87 10.62
C ASN A 670 12.92 12.47 9.23
N LYS A 671 13.63 11.96 8.23
CA LYS A 671 13.49 12.36 6.82
C LYS A 671 12.75 11.31 6.01
N ALA A 672 11.99 11.74 5.01
CA ALA A 672 11.27 10.90 4.04
C ALA A 672 11.93 10.99 2.65
N ILE A 673 13.22 10.64 2.53
CA ILE A 673 13.98 10.71 1.28
C ILE A 673 14.15 9.34 0.61
N CYS A 674 14.45 9.32 -0.68
CA CYS A 674 14.91 8.14 -1.41
C CYS A 674 16.43 8.17 -1.60
N MET A 675 17.16 7.34 -0.88
CA MET A 675 18.60 7.17 -1.10
C MET A 675 18.83 5.93 -1.97
N GLN A 676 19.39 6.09 -3.17
CA GLN A 676 19.49 4.98 -4.12
C GLN A 676 20.78 4.91 -4.93
N SER A 677 21.14 3.70 -5.37
CA SER A 677 22.12 3.49 -6.44
C SER A 677 21.40 3.06 -7.72
N LEU A 678 21.69 3.74 -8.83
CA LEU A 678 21.22 3.34 -10.16
C LEU A 678 22.04 2.18 -10.78
N SER A 679 23.16 1.81 -10.16
CA SER A 679 24.03 0.71 -10.63
C SER A 679 23.88 -0.56 -9.80
N GLY A 680 22.97 -0.55 -8.83
CA GLY A 680 22.70 -1.65 -7.92
C GLY A 680 23.71 -1.78 -6.77
N PRO A 681 23.44 -2.72 -5.84
CA PRO A 681 24.17 -2.82 -4.57
C PRO A 681 25.59 -3.36 -4.73
N GLN A 682 25.85 -4.15 -5.78
CA GLN A 682 27.13 -4.83 -6.00
C GLN A 682 28.33 -3.89 -6.20
N VAL A 683 28.10 -2.62 -6.50
CA VAL A 683 29.15 -1.64 -6.82
C VAL A 683 29.05 -0.33 -6.04
N THR A 684 28.05 -0.19 -5.16
CA THR A 684 27.83 1.01 -4.35
C THR A 684 27.78 0.63 -2.88
N VAL A 685 28.89 0.83 -2.17
CA VAL A 685 29.14 0.32 -0.81
C VAL A 685 29.37 1.47 0.15
N LEU A 686 28.62 1.50 1.25
CA LEU A 686 28.85 2.36 2.42
C LEU A 686 29.46 1.51 3.54
N GLN A 687 30.58 1.94 4.14
CA GLN A 687 31.35 1.09 5.08
C GLN A 687 32.06 1.83 6.22
N HIS A 688 32.63 1.08 7.17
CA HIS A 688 33.40 1.57 8.33
C HIS A 688 32.61 2.48 9.28
N GLY A 689 31.43 2.01 9.72
CA GLY A 689 30.52 2.72 10.63
C GLY A 689 30.49 2.12 12.05
N SER A 690 30.35 2.92 13.10
CA SER A 690 29.82 2.37 14.36
C SER A 690 28.32 2.13 14.23
N ILE A 691 27.56 3.12 13.75
CA ILE A 691 26.17 2.90 13.31
C ILE A 691 26.07 3.30 11.85
N GLY A 692 25.90 2.35 10.94
CA GLY A 692 25.85 2.57 9.51
C GLY A 692 24.82 3.60 9.10
N LEU A 693 23.55 3.22 9.22
CA LEU A 693 22.38 4.09 9.04
C LEU A 693 21.61 4.22 10.35
N LEU A 694 21.45 5.43 10.84
CA LEU A 694 20.63 5.74 12.02
C LEU A 694 19.31 6.38 11.57
N MET A 695 18.18 5.80 12.00
CA MET A 695 16.83 6.20 11.60
C MET A 695 15.93 6.40 12.84
N GLN A 696 15.21 7.53 12.89
CA GLN A 696 14.37 7.92 14.03
C GLN A 696 12.95 8.29 13.57
N ALA A 697 11.99 7.38 13.81
CA ALA A 697 10.58 7.57 13.47
C ALA A 697 10.30 7.96 11.99
N ASN A 698 11.12 7.47 11.07
CA ASN A 698 10.95 7.72 9.63
C ASN A 698 9.75 6.95 9.08
N ASP A 699 8.76 7.67 8.58
CA ASP A 699 7.76 7.18 7.63
C ASP A 699 8.16 7.65 6.21
N ASP A 700 7.95 6.81 5.21
CA ASP A 700 8.22 7.09 3.77
C ASP A 700 9.71 7.28 3.35
N LEU A 701 10.69 6.97 4.22
CA LEU A 701 12.09 6.85 3.84
C LEU A 701 12.33 5.57 3.00
N THR A 702 13.01 5.69 1.86
CA THR A 702 13.37 4.53 1.01
C THR A 702 14.88 4.43 0.79
N ILE A 703 15.45 3.26 1.05
CA ILE A 703 16.85 2.91 0.73
C ILE A 703 16.85 1.84 -0.36
N ARG A 704 17.48 2.12 -1.53
CA ARG A 704 17.43 1.20 -2.67
C ARG A 704 18.80 0.93 -3.30
N GLY A 705 19.11 -0.34 -3.52
CA GLY A 705 20.26 -0.72 -4.36
C GLY A 705 21.62 -0.41 -3.72
N LEU A 706 21.73 -0.29 -2.40
CA LEU A 706 22.99 0.00 -1.71
C LEU A 706 23.52 -1.23 -0.97
N THR A 707 24.83 -1.30 -0.80
CA THR A 707 25.47 -2.20 0.16
C THR A 707 25.90 -1.41 1.39
N ILE A 708 25.60 -1.92 2.58
CA ILE A 708 26.08 -1.39 3.86
C ILE A 708 26.94 -2.48 4.49
N ALA A 709 28.22 -2.19 4.70
CA ALA A 709 29.20 -3.19 5.10
C ALA A 709 30.15 -2.72 6.21
N ASP A 710 30.82 -3.65 6.88
CA ASP A 710 31.89 -3.34 7.85
C ASP A 710 31.47 -2.27 8.89
N CYS A 711 30.28 -2.46 9.47
CA CYS A 711 29.72 -1.59 10.51
C CYS A 711 29.50 -2.36 11.81
N ASP A 712 29.59 -1.72 12.99
CA ASP A 712 29.22 -2.40 14.25
C ASP A 712 27.72 -2.75 14.25
N VAL A 713 26.90 -1.78 13.86
CA VAL A 713 25.47 -1.92 13.56
C VAL A 713 25.23 -1.29 12.19
N ALA A 714 24.93 -2.06 11.16
CA ALA A 714 24.73 -1.53 9.80
C ALA A 714 23.49 -0.62 9.70
N VAL A 715 22.39 -0.99 10.37
CA VAL A 715 21.16 -0.20 10.39
C VAL A 715 20.52 -0.26 11.77
N SER A 716 20.10 0.91 12.26
CA SER A 716 19.35 1.03 13.51
C SER A 716 18.10 1.88 13.29
N CYS A 717 16.93 1.24 13.39
CA CYS A 717 15.61 1.86 13.29
C CYS A 717 14.92 1.89 14.67
N TYR A 718 14.56 3.06 15.17
CA TYR A 718 13.77 3.19 16.40
C TYR A 718 12.66 4.25 16.28
N GLY A 719 11.60 4.08 17.08
CA GLY A 719 10.41 4.92 17.03
C GLY A 719 9.30 4.34 16.15
N LEU A 720 8.11 4.95 16.19
CA LEU A 720 6.93 4.50 15.43
C LEU A 720 7.03 4.96 13.96
N GLY A 721 7.92 4.33 13.19
CA GLY A 721 8.05 4.57 11.73
C GLY A 721 8.18 3.27 10.92
N ALA A 722 7.97 3.35 9.60
CA ALA A 722 8.01 2.22 8.67
C ALA A 722 8.87 2.48 7.41
N PRO A 723 10.21 2.60 7.52
CA PRO A 723 11.07 2.84 6.36
C PRO A 723 11.16 1.60 5.45
N ARG A 724 11.47 1.82 4.16
CA ARG A 724 11.52 0.79 3.11
C ARG A 724 12.93 0.53 2.60
N PHE A 725 13.30 -0.74 2.47
CA PHE A 725 14.56 -1.20 1.89
C PHE A 725 14.30 -2.09 0.69
N GLU A 726 14.96 -1.81 -0.43
CA GLU A 726 14.76 -2.55 -1.68
C GLU A 726 16.11 -2.87 -2.36
N ASP A 727 16.34 -4.13 -2.69
CA ASP A 727 17.57 -4.57 -3.37
C ASP A 727 18.85 -4.14 -2.62
N VAL A 728 18.84 -4.23 -1.29
CA VAL A 728 19.93 -3.83 -0.41
C VAL A 728 20.76 -5.04 0.02
N ILE A 729 22.06 -4.85 0.20
CA ILE A 729 22.95 -5.84 0.81
C ILE A 729 23.45 -5.30 2.16
N ILE A 730 23.33 -6.09 3.21
CA ILE A 730 23.89 -5.80 4.54
C ILE A 730 24.88 -6.92 4.84
N GLU A 731 26.17 -6.59 4.86
CA GLU A 731 27.20 -7.62 4.96
C GLU A 731 28.38 -7.28 5.86
N ASP A 732 29.09 -8.32 6.30
CA ASP A 732 30.34 -8.21 7.07
C ASP A 732 30.24 -7.21 8.24
N SER A 733 29.06 -7.06 8.84
CA SER A 733 28.77 -6.08 9.90
C SER A 733 28.45 -6.79 11.23
N GLY A 734 28.80 -6.19 12.36
CA GLY A 734 28.64 -6.80 13.67
C GLY A 734 29.50 -6.18 14.79
N ALA A 735 29.04 -6.29 16.03
CA ALA A 735 29.49 -5.49 17.17
C ALA A 735 30.98 -5.67 17.53
N LEU A 736 31.83 -4.68 17.27
CA LEU A 736 33.20 -4.65 17.79
C LEU A 736 33.23 -4.47 19.33
N PRO A 737 34.29 -4.94 20.03
CA PRO A 737 34.38 -4.96 21.50
C PRO A 737 34.23 -3.59 22.22
N ASP A 738 34.35 -2.47 21.50
CA ASP A 738 34.37 -1.11 22.03
C ASP A 738 33.12 -0.28 21.65
N ALA A 739 32.08 -0.88 21.06
CA ALA A 739 30.89 -0.17 20.59
C ALA A 739 30.09 0.46 21.76
N LEU A 740 30.04 1.80 21.79
CA LEU A 740 29.48 2.62 22.88
C LEU A 740 27.95 2.47 23.04
N TYR A 741 27.26 1.83 22.08
CA TYR A 741 25.79 1.75 21.97
C TYR A 741 25.23 0.33 21.69
N ALA A 742 26.05 -0.72 21.78
CA ALA A 742 25.69 -2.08 21.29
C ALA A 742 24.92 -2.99 22.27
N LEU A 743 24.35 -2.43 23.36
CA LEU A 743 23.48 -3.18 24.25
C LEU A 743 22.22 -3.58 23.45
N ASP A 744 21.98 -4.87 23.26
CA ASP A 744 20.82 -5.45 22.54
C ASP A 744 20.77 -5.11 21.03
N SER A 745 21.72 -5.61 20.22
CA SER A 745 21.82 -5.26 18.79
C SER A 745 22.19 -6.42 17.85
N ALA A 746 21.94 -6.20 16.56
CA ALA A 746 22.39 -7.01 15.43
C ALA A 746 22.84 -6.07 14.30
N ALA A 747 23.30 -6.62 13.16
CA ALA A 747 23.59 -5.83 11.96
C ALA A 747 22.41 -4.89 11.58
N PHE A 748 21.17 -5.34 11.78
CA PHE A 748 19.95 -4.56 11.56
C PHE A 748 19.05 -4.63 12.79
N SER A 749 18.79 -3.48 13.42
CA SER A 749 18.05 -3.42 14.69
C SER A 749 16.74 -2.63 14.55
N CYS A 750 15.62 -3.19 15.01
CA CYS A 750 14.30 -2.55 15.04
C CYS A 750 13.75 -2.46 16.46
N TRP A 751 13.46 -1.23 16.91
CA TRP A 751 12.89 -0.96 18.22
C TRP A 751 11.54 -0.23 18.09
N GLY A 752 10.44 -0.99 18.05
CA GLY A 752 9.08 -0.48 17.83
C GLY A 752 8.77 -0.02 16.39
N SER A 753 9.79 0.10 15.53
CA SER A 753 9.66 0.41 14.11
C SER A 753 9.30 -0.84 13.30
N SER A 754 8.50 -0.68 12.24
CA SER A 754 8.02 -1.80 11.41
C SER A 754 8.42 -1.60 9.93
N PRO A 755 9.72 -1.66 9.61
CA PRO A 755 10.20 -1.46 8.24
C PRO A 755 9.73 -2.55 7.27
N GLN A 756 9.73 -2.20 5.98
CA GLN A 756 9.50 -3.12 4.88
C GLN A 756 10.81 -3.40 4.14
N LEU A 757 11.16 -4.67 3.99
CA LEU A 757 12.37 -5.12 3.32
C LEU A 757 11.99 -6.02 2.13
N VAL A 758 12.43 -5.64 0.94
CA VAL A 758 12.16 -6.35 -0.31
C VAL A 758 13.49 -6.71 -0.97
N ASN A 759 13.71 -8.01 -1.19
CA ASN A 759 14.92 -8.54 -1.82
C ASN A 759 16.22 -8.07 -1.13
N VAL A 760 16.24 -8.08 0.20
CA VAL A 760 17.42 -7.73 1.00
C VAL A 760 18.27 -8.96 1.29
N LEU A 761 19.57 -8.86 1.09
CA LEU A 761 20.55 -9.90 1.42
C LEU A 761 21.34 -9.52 2.68
N PHE A 762 21.21 -10.31 3.73
CA PHE A 762 22.01 -10.25 4.95
C PHE A 762 23.09 -11.33 4.90
N ARG A 763 24.36 -10.96 4.79
CA ARG A 763 25.44 -11.94 4.59
C ARG A 763 26.63 -11.73 5.51
N ASN A 764 27.13 -12.80 6.12
CA ASN A 764 28.36 -12.80 6.94
C ASN A 764 28.35 -11.78 8.10
N ASN A 765 27.19 -11.39 8.60
CA ASN A 765 27.13 -10.48 9.74
C ASN A 765 27.43 -11.24 11.04
N ASP A 766 28.23 -10.68 11.93
CA ASP A 766 28.67 -11.33 13.17
C ASP A 766 28.27 -10.49 14.39
N GLY A 767 27.05 -10.71 14.89
CA GLY A 767 26.49 -9.96 16.00
C GLY A 767 27.11 -10.27 17.38
N ARG A 768 28.19 -11.04 17.48
CA ARG A 768 28.71 -11.49 18.77
C ARG A 768 29.62 -10.46 19.43
N GLN A 769 29.33 -10.13 20.69
CA GLN A 769 30.16 -9.28 21.54
C GLN A 769 30.63 -10.00 22.82
N GLU A 770 31.80 -9.62 23.35
CA GLU A 770 32.27 -10.13 24.65
C GLU A 770 31.38 -9.65 25.80
N GLY A 771 30.77 -10.57 26.55
CA GLY A 771 30.10 -10.28 27.83
C GLY A 771 28.59 -10.00 27.77
N GLU A 772 27.97 -10.01 26.60
CA GLU A 772 26.53 -9.74 26.40
C GLU A 772 25.74 -10.99 25.96
N LEU A 773 24.42 -11.01 26.25
CA LEU A 773 23.56 -12.21 26.15
C LEU A 773 22.49 -12.15 25.04
N THR A 774 22.29 -11.02 24.37
CA THR A 774 21.05 -10.71 23.64
C THR A 774 21.34 -10.14 22.24
N GLN A 775 21.87 -10.99 21.35
CA GLN A 775 22.34 -10.54 20.04
C GLN A 775 22.05 -11.56 18.94
N GLY A 776 21.21 -11.15 17.97
CA GLY A 776 21.02 -11.85 16.70
C GLY A 776 22.15 -11.54 15.73
N GLY A 777 22.44 -12.44 14.78
CA GLY A 777 23.54 -12.19 13.84
C GLY A 777 23.23 -11.12 12.80
N ALA A 778 22.09 -11.23 12.13
CA ALA A 778 21.65 -10.29 11.09
C ALA A 778 20.62 -9.28 11.59
N VAL A 779 19.58 -9.74 12.27
CA VAL A 779 18.42 -8.92 12.65
C VAL A 779 18.08 -9.07 14.13
N TYR A 780 17.80 -7.94 14.79
CA TYR A 780 17.23 -7.86 16.12
C TYR A 780 15.92 -7.06 16.06
N CYS A 781 14.83 -7.58 16.61
CA CYS A 781 13.55 -6.84 16.68
C CYS A 781 12.91 -6.93 18.07
N SER A 782 12.47 -5.79 18.60
CA SER A 782 11.78 -5.68 19.88
C SER A 782 10.68 -4.60 19.90
N GLY A 783 9.95 -4.50 21.02
CA GLY A 783 9.02 -3.40 21.26
C GLY A 783 7.68 -3.49 20.51
N ASN A 784 7.17 -4.70 20.28
CA ASN A 784 5.98 -4.96 19.45
C ASN A 784 6.12 -4.54 17.98
N ALA A 785 7.36 -4.43 17.49
CA ALA A 785 7.65 -4.22 16.07
C ALA A 785 7.07 -5.35 15.19
N ALA A 786 6.59 -4.99 14.00
CA ALA A 786 6.06 -5.93 13.01
C ALA A 786 6.67 -5.71 11.61
N PRO A 787 8.01 -5.79 11.45
CA PRO A 787 8.64 -5.61 10.15
C PRO A 787 8.23 -6.68 9.14
N GLN A 788 8.26 -6.34 7.85
CA GLN A 788 7.87 -7.22 6.76
C GLN A 788 9.08 -7.51 5.85
N PHE A 789 9.31 -8.78 5.55
CA PHE A 789 10.43 -9.26 4.75
C PHE A 789 9.91 -10.07 3.56
N PHE A 790 10.17 -9.60 2.35
CA PHE A 790 9.74 -10.21 1.10
C PHE A 790 10.97 -10.62 0.29
N GLY A 791 11.12 -11.92 -0.01
CA GLY A 791 12.22 -12.40 -0.85
C GLY A 791 13.62 -12.21 -0.26
N CYS A 792 13.74 -12.03 1.06
CA CYS A 792 15.02 -11.73 1.71
C CYS A 792 15.86 -13.00 1.91
N ARG A 793 17.19 -12.85 1.95
CA ARG A 793 18.15 -13.94 2.17
C ARG A 793 19.04 -13.63 3.36
N PHE A 794 19.22 -14.60 4.25
CA PHE A 794 20.06 -14.53 5.44
C PHE A 794 21.12 -15.62 5.33
N GLU A 795 22.37 -15.26 5.05
CA GLU A 795 23.44 -16.19 4.70
C GLU A 795 24.65 -16.06 5.63
N ASN A 796 25.04 -17.17 6.26
CA ASN A 796 26.27 -17.27 7.05
C ASN A 796 26.42 -16.20 8.14
N ASN A 797 25.30 -15.71 8.69
CA ASN A 797 25.34 -14.78 9.80
C ASN A 797 25.59 -15.53 11.11
N ILE A 798 26.26 -14.88 12.05
CA ILE A 798 26.65 -15.46 13.33
C ILE A 798 26.11 -14.59 14.47
N GLY A 799 25.39 -15.19 15.41
CA GLY A 799 24.84 -14.53 16.58
C GLY A 799 25.19 -15.26 17.88
N VAL A 800 24.90 -14.63 19.02
CA VAL A 800 24.96 -15.32 20.32
C VAL A 800 23.71 -16.20 20.48
N MET A 801 22.54 -15.64 20.15
CA MET A 801 21.24 -16.31 20.12
C MET A 801 20.51 -15.87 18.85
N GLY A 802 19.98 -16.80 18.06
CA GLY A 802 19.41 -16.46 16.76
C GLY A 802 20.50 -16.13 15.75
N GLY A 803 21.11 -17.14 15.15
CA GLY A 803 22.26 -16.94 14.25
C GLY A 803 21.98 -15.98 13.09
N ALA A 804 20.72 -15.90 12.63
CA ALA A 804 20.24 -14.82 11.77
C ALA A 804 19.40 -13.81 12.55
N ILE A 805 18.36 -14.24 13.27
CA ILE A 805 17.32 -13.34 13.80
C ILE A 805 17.09 -13.58 15.28
N TYR A 806 17.05 -12.49 16.05
CA TYR A 806 16.58 -12.45 17.43
C TYR A 806 15.30 -11.62 17.54
N LEU A 807 14.24 -12.20 18.11
CA LEU A 807 12.93 -11.56 18.32
C LEU A 807 12.53 -11.53 19.79
N GLN A 808 12.11 -10.36 20.28
CA GLN A 808 11.56 -10.17 21.62
C GLN A 808 10.23 -9.43 21.58
N ASP A 809 9.13 -10.13 21.85
CA ASP A 809 7.76 -9.62 21.74
C ASP A 809 7.44 -8.95 20.38
N ALA A 810 8.18 -9.31 19.33
CA ALA A 810 8.01 -8.81 17.98
C ALA A 810 7.26 -9.81 17.11
N SER A 811 6.49 -9.32 16.13
CA SER A 811 5.68 -10.16 15.23
C SER A 811 5.94 -9.86 13.75
N PRO A 812 7.18 -10.03 13.27
CA PRO A 812 7.51 -9.84 11.86
C PRO A 812 6.83 -10.85 10.92
N ILE A 813 6.71 -10.48 9.65
CA ILE A 813 6.19 -11.32 8.57
C ILE A 813 7.30 -11.58 7.57
N PHE A 814 7.57 -12.86 7.29
CA PHE A 814 8.52 -13.31 6.27
C PHE A 814 7.77 -14.04 5.16
N ILE A 815 7.96 -13.59 3.93
CA ILE A 815 7.40 -14.21 2.73
C ILE A 815 8.54 -14.53 1.77
N ASN A 816 8.57 -15.77 1.29
CA ASN A 816 9.55 -16.23 0.30
C ASN A 816 11.02 -15.96 0.70
N SER A 817 11.33 -16.03 2.00
CA SER A 817 12.65 -15.71 2.53
C SER A 817 13.48 -16.96 2.83
N GLN A 818 14.81 -16.84 2.77
CA GLN A 818 15.73 -17.97 2.88
C GLN A 818 16.76 -17.74 4.00
N PHE A 819 16.98 -18.75 4.83
CA PHE A 819 17.93 -18.75 5.94
C PHE A 819 18.94 -19.87 5.72
N ILE A 820 20.17 -19.53 5.37
CA ILE A 820 21.18 -20.47 4.88
C ILE A 820 22.46 -20.35 5.70
N GLY A 821 22.89 -21.44 6.33
CA GLY A 821 24.21 -21.51 6.96
C GLY A 821 24.43 -20.57 8.15
N ASN A 822 23.37 -20.03 8.76
CA ASN A 822 23.50 -19.13 9.90
C ASN A 822 23.86 -19.91 11.17
N GLN A 823 24.55 -19.27 12.11
CA GLN A 823 25.14 -19.93 13.25
C GLN A 823 24.89 -19.18 14.58
N ALA A 824 24.38 -19.88 15.59
CA ALA A 824 24.41 -19.39 16.97
C ALA A 824 25.64 -19.96 17.70
N ALA A 825 26.57 -19.10 18.13
CA ALA A 825 27.87 -19.50 18.66
C ALA A 825 28.50 -18.43 19.61
N PRO A 826 28.23 -18.46 20.93
CA PRO A 826 28.74 -17.47 21.90
C PRO A 826 30.28 -17.30 21.90
N LEU A 827 30.79 -16.06 22.10
CA LEU A 827 32.24 -15.75 22.19
C LEU A 827 32.79 -15.96 23.61
N TYR A 828 34.03 -16.46 23.74
CA TYR A 828 34.66 -16.77 25.04
C TYR A 828 35.81 -15.84 25.42
N THR A 829 35.60 -14.92 26.37
CA THR A 829 36.68 -14.31 27.16
C THR A 829 36.20 -13.83 28.54
N TYR A 830 36.96 -14.20 29.58
CA TYR A 830 36.93 -13.71 30.97
C TYR A 830 35.91 -14.29 32.00
N ASN A 831 36.40 -15.31 32.72
CA ASN A 831 36.21 -15.59 34.16
C ASN A 831 34.90 -16.25 34.65
N GLU A 832 34.84 -17.58 34.53
CA GLU A 832 34.36 -18.57 35.52
C GLU A 832 33.00 -18.33 36.26
N ARG A 833 32.00 -17.64 35.71
CA ARG A 833 30.68 -17.52 36.40
C ARG A 833 29.41 -17.81 35.63
N TRP A 834 29.42 -17.91 34.30
CA TRP A 834 28.22 -18.19 33.53
C TRP A 834 28.57 -19.09 32.34
N THR A 835 27.92 -20.25 32.23
CA THR A 835 27.90 -21.07 31.02
C THR A 835 26.92 -20.41 30.06
N TRP A 836 27.37 -20.03 28.87
CA TRP A 836 26.53 -19.46 27.82
C TRP A 836 25.99 -20.60 26.96
N ASP A 837 24.71 -20.56 26.63
CA ASP A 837 24.06 -21.58 25.82
C ASP A 837 23.85 -21.04 24.40
N ALA A 838 23.89 -21.92 23.40
CA ALA A 838 23.67 -21.55 22.00
C ALA A 838 22.24 -21.91 21.59
N TYR A 839 21.46 -20.90 21.19
CA TYR A 839 20.04 -21.04 20.91
C TYR A 839 19.66 -20.54 19.51
N GLY A 840 18.94 -21.35 18.73
CA GLY A 840 18.32 -20.91 17.49
C GLY A 840 19.34 -20.63 16.38
N GLY A 841 19.84 -21.66 15.69
CA GLY A 841 20.88 -21.46 14.66
C GLY A 841 20.47 -20.49 13.55
N ALA A 842 19.18 -20.40 13.22
CA ALA A 842 18.64 -19.30 12.43
C ALA A 842 17.89 -18.28 13.30
N ILE A 843 16.92 -18.73 14.08
CA ILE A 843 15.96 -17.85 14.76
C ILE A 843 15.89 -18.17 16.24
N TYR A 844 16.01 -17.13 17.06
CA TYR A 844 15.58 -17.12 18.45
C TYR A 844 14.36 -16.22 18.59
N CYS A 845 13.30 -16.70 19.24
CA CYS A 845 12.07 -15.95 19.45
C CYS A 845 11.55 -16.11 20.87
N GLU A 846 11.47 -15.01 21.61
CA GLU A 846 10.89 -14.92 22.94
C GLU A 846 9.63 -14.04 22.88
N GLY A 847 8.46 -14.64 23.09
CA GLY A 847 7.18 -13.93 22.92
C GLY A 847 6.86 -13.61 21.45
N GLY A 848 5.81 -12.81 21.22
CA GLY A 848 5.36 -12.43 19.87
C GLY A 848 4.75 -13.57 19.03
N ALA A 849 4.32 -13.23 17.81
CA ALA A 849 3.68 -14.15 16.87
C ALA A 849 4.15 -13.93 15.42
N PRO A 850 5.44 -14.18 15.11
CA PRO A 850 5.95 -13.99 13.75
C PRO A 850 5.35 -14.98 12.76
N SER A 851 5.24 -14.57 11.49
CA SER A 851 4.67 -15.37 10.41
C SER A 851 5.72 -15.69 9.35
N PHE A 852 5.80 -16.95 8.93
CA PHE A 852 6.71 -17.44 7.90
C PHE A 852 5.90 -18.15 6.82
N ILE A 853 5.96 -17.63 5.59
CA ILE A 853 5.19 -18.12 4.45
C ILE A 853 6.17 -18.39 3.31
N TYR A 854 6.17 -19.61 2.77
CA TYR A 854 7.07 -20.01 1.70
C TYR A 854 8.58 -19.84 2.03
N CYS A 855 8.97 -19.96 3.30
CA CYS A 855 10.35 -19.76 3.72
C CYS A 855 11.17 -21.07 3.72
N SER A 856 12.50 -20.96 3.59
CA SER A 856 13.42 -22.10 3.68
C SER A 856 14.53 -21.87 4.70
N PHE A 857 14.86 -22.92 5.47
CA PHE A 857 15.88 -22.94 6.51
C PHE A 857 16.84 -24.08 6.23
N VAL A 858 18.04 -23.76 5.76
CA VAL A 858 19.01 -24.71 5.22
C VAL A 858 20.31 -24.63 6.00
N ASP A 859 20.73 -25.76 6.55
CA ASP A 859 22.04 -25.95 7.18
C ASP A 859 22.41 -24.86 8.22
N ASN A 860 21.42 -24.34 8.96
CA ASN A 860 21.66 -23.44 10.08
C ASN A 860 22.06 -24.25 11.32
N GLU A 861 22.90 -23.68 12.18
CA GLU A 861 23.54 -24.43 13.25
C GLU A 861 23.54 -23.67 14.58
N ALA A 862 23.01 -24.29 15.64
CA ALA A 862 23.34 -23.90 17.01
C ALA A 862 24.55 -24.73 17.42
N CYS A 863 25.66 -24.12 17.84
CA CYS A 863 26.90 -24.86 18.09
C CYS A 863 27.67 -24.37 19.33
N MET A 864 28.29 -25.33 20.03
CA MET A 864 29.32 -25.09 21.05
C MET A 864 30.40 -26.18 21.01
N LEU A 865 31.65 -25.78 20.74
CA LEU A 865 32.77 -26.71 20.52
C LEU A 865 33.69 -26.91 21.74
N ASP A 866 33.65 -26.02 22.75
CA ASP A 866 34.70 -25.96 23.79
C ASP A 866 34.21 -25.95 25.27
N ASP A 867 32.89 -25.89 25.60
CA ASP A 867 32.37 -25.69 26.98
C ASP A 867 31.08 -26.52 27.28
N PRO A 868 30.64 -26.70 28.56
CA PRO A 868 29.59 -27.64 28.94
C PRO A 868 28.14 -27.13 28.92
N GLY A 869 27.84 -26.02 28.26
CA GLY A 869 26.46 -25.52 28.16
C GLY A 869 25.59 -26.29 27.18
N ASP A 870 24.29 -26.04 27.24
CA ASP A 870 23.30 -26.72 26.42
C ASP A 870 23.19 -26.04 25.04
N VAL A 871 22.91 -26.83 24.00
CA VAL A 871 22.75 -26.33 22.63
C VAL A 871 21.37 -26.74 22.15
N SER A 872 20.55 -25.76 21.77
CA SER A 872 19.15 -26.02 21.44
C SER A 872 18.61 -25.25 20.23
N GLY A 873 17.79 -25.93 19.43
CA GLY A 873 17.09 -25.30 18.29
C GLY A 873 18.02 -25.03 17.12
N GLY A 874 18.43 -26.07 16.38
CA GLY A 874 19.38 -25.92 15.27
C GLY A 874 18.90 -24.98 14.16
N ALA A 875 17.59 -24.90 13.91
CA ALA A 875 17.00 -23.82 13.12
C ALA A 875 16.33 -22.78 14.02
N VAL A 876 15.39 -23.20 14.87
CA VAL A 876 14.51 -22.28 15.61
C VAL A 876 14.46 -22.65 17.08
N TYR A 877 14.57 -21.65 17.94
CA TYR A 877 14.33 -21.74 19.37
C TYR A 877 13.17 -20.84 19.78
N LEU A 878 12.16 -21.40 20.47
CA LEU A 878 10.97 -20.68 20.91
C LEU A 878 10.87 -20.66 22.44
N ALA A 879 10.82 -19.46 23.00
CA ALA A 879 10.76 -19.18 24.43
C ALA A 879 9.48 -18.44 24.84
N GLY A 880 9.13 -18.52 26.13
CA GLY A 880 8.03 -17.75 26.71
C GLY A 880 6.68 -18.02 26.03
N SER A 881 5.98 -16.97 25.61
CA SER A 881 4.68 -17.06 24.92
C SER A 881 4.78 -16.98 23.39
N ALA A 882 5.93 -17.33 22.82
CA ALA A 882 6.13 -17.29 21.37
C ALA A 882 5.14 -18.19 20.63
N ALA A 883 4.43 -17.63 19.65
CA ALA A 883 3.40 -18.32 18.87
C ALA A 883 3.60 -18.12 17.35
N PRO A 884 4.75 -18.54 16.79
CA PRO A 884 5.02 -18.36 15.37
C PRO A 884 4.11 -19.24 14.51
N SER A 885 3.85 -18.78 13.28
CA SER A 885 3.17 -19.57 12.25
C SER A 885 4.11 -19.88 11.10
N PHE A 886 4.14 -21.15 10.68
CA PHE A 886 4.89 -21.62 9.52
C PHE A 886 3.93 -22.24 8.51
N LEU A 887 3.86 -21.63 7.32
CA LEU A 887 3.05 -22.09 6.21
C LEU A 887 3.94 -22.35 4.99
N ASN A 888 3.87 -23.56 4.44
CA ASN A 888 4.63 -23.92 3.25
C ASN A 888 6.15 -23.72 3.42
N CYS A 889 6.67 -23.95 4.62
CA CYS A 889 8.10 -23.75 4.92
C CYS A 889 8.90 -25.07 4.85
N SER A 890 10.19 -24.97 4.60
CA SER A 890 11.11 -26.13 4.62
C SER A 890 12.27 -25.91 5.58
N PHE A 891 12.61 -26.93 6.35
CA PHE A 891 13.76 -27.00 7.23
C PHE A 891 14.57 -28.22 6.83
N SER A 892 15.79 -27.99 6.36
CA SER A 892 16.63 -29.03 5.78
C SER A 892 18.03 -28.92 6.37
N GLY A 893 18.48 -29.92 7.12
CA GLY A 893 19.90 -30.02 7.50
C GLY A 893 20.35 -29.15 8.66
N ASN A 894 19.40 -28.52 9.34
CA ASN A 894 19.72 -27.68 10.48
C ASN A 894 20.24 -28.53 11.66
N GLY A 895 21.19 -28.01 12.40
CA GLY A 895 21.99 -28.78 13.35
C GLY A 895 22.10 -28.16 14.75
N ALA A 896 22.08 -29.00 15.78
CA ALA A 896 22.47 -28.61 17.14
C ALA A 896 23.74 -29.39 17.53
N ILE A 897 24.90 -28.76 17.61
CA ILE A 897 26.18 -29.44 17.87
C ILE A 897 26.76 -29.03 19.22
N ALA A 898 26.89 -29.98 20.14
CA ALA A 898 27.52 -29.78 21.45
C ALA A 898 28.71 -30.72 21.65
N ALA A 899 29.90 -30.19 21.92
CA ALA A 899 31.09 -30.99 22.21
C ALA A 899 31.01 -31.65 23.60
N GLY A 900 30.43 -32.85 23.67
CA GLY A 900 30.38 -33.65 24.90
C GLY A 900 29.16 -33.37 25.80
N HIS A 901 28.21 -32.56 25.34
CA HIS A 901 27.01 -32.13 26.08
C HIS A 901 25.71 -32.45 25.33
N THR A 902 24.57 -32.17 25.95
CA THR A 902 23.24 -32.46 25.41
C THR A 902 22.90 -31.46 24.32
N ALA A 903 22.75 -31.93 23.08
CA ALA A 903 22.17 -31.15 22.01
C ALA A 903 20.69 -31.54 21.83
N LEU A 904 19.80 -30.54 21.83
CA LEU A 904 18.35 -30.71 21.92
C LEU A 904 17.64 -29.96 20.78
N GLY A 905 16.79 -30.64 20.00
CA GLY A 905 16.03 -29.99 18.93
C GLY A 905 16.91 -29.52 17.76
N GLY A 906 17.42 -30.44 16.94
CA GLY A 906 18.22 -30.10 15.74
C GLY A 906 17.43 -29.29 14.70
N GLY A 907 16.10 -29.42 14.68
CA GLY A 907 15.21 -28.53 13.93
C GLY A 907 14.67 -27.39 14.80
N ILE A 908 13.62 -27.68 15.57
CA ILE A 908 12.86 -26.70 16.35
C ILE A 908 12.82 -27.12 17.83
N TYR A 909 13.20 -26.20 18.71
CA TYR A 909 13.12 -26.35 20.15
C TYR A 909 11.98 -25.50 20.74
N LEU A 910 11.22 -26.06 21.68
CA LEU A 910 10.04 -25.44 22.31
C LEU A 910 10.19 -25.41 23.84
N GLU A 911 10.16 -24.22 24.44
CA GLU A 911 10.00 -24.07 25.90
C GLU A 911 8.53 -24.19 26.36
N ALA A 912 8.35 -24.24 27.68
CA ALA A 912 7.03 -24.26 28.31
C ALA A 912 6.27 -22.94 28.08
N GLY A 913 5.31 -22.95 27.16
CA GLY A 913 4.45 -21.81 26.83
C GLY A 913 4.43 -21.48 25.33
N ALA A 914 5.44 -21.95 24.59
CA ALA A 914 5.50 -21.79 23.14
C ALA A 914 4.38 -22.58 22.45
N ALA A 915 3.76 -21.96 21.44
CA ALA A 915 2.60 -22.51 20.74
C ALA A 915 2.71 -22.31 19.22
N PRO A 916 3.72 -22.92 18.54
CA PRO A 916 3.85 -22.78 17.11
C PRO A 916 2.72 -23.48 16.35
N VAL A 917 2.37 -22.93 15.20
CA VAL A 917 1.43 -23.53 14.23
C VAL A 917 2.17 -23.86 12.95
N LEU A 918 2.05 -25.10 12.48
CA LEU A 918 2.67 -25.56 11.24
C LEU A 918 1.63 -26.13 10.28
N ALA A 919 1.67 -25.66 9.04
CA ALA A 919 0.87 -26.21 7.95
C ALA A 919 1.74 -26.36 6.71
N ASN A 920 1.61 -27.50 6.03
CA ASN A 920 2.28 -27.74 4.74
C ASN A 920 3.80 -27.61 4.83
N CYS A 921 4.41 -27.97 5.95
CA CYS A 921 5.85 -27.79 6.16
C CYS A 921 6.63 -29.08 5.90
N ILE A 922 7.92 -28.96 5.55
CA ILE A 922 8.88 -30.07 5.54
C ILE A 922 9.93 -29.79 6.61
N LEU A 923 10.18 -30.74 7.51
CA LEU A 923 11.28 -30.67 8.47
C LEU A 923 12.10 -31.97 8.42
N ALA A 924 13.25 -31.91 7.77
CA ALA A 924 13.99 -33.11 7.44
C ALA A 924 15.51 -32.96 7.58
N PHE A 925 16.14 -34.11 7.80
CA PHE A 925 17.60 -34.28 7.77
C PHE A 925 18.36 -33.41 8.78
N GLY A 926 17.72 -32.95 9.86
CA GLY A 926 18.42 -32.21 10.91
C GLY A 926 19.44 -33.08 11.64
N THR A 927 20.50 -32.46 12.18
CA THR A 927 21.63 -33.14 12.83
C THR A 927 21.77 -32.76 14.30
N GLY A 928 22.40 -33.64 15.10
CA GLY A 928 22.77 -33.33 16.48
C GLY A 928 21.62 -33.17 17.50
N GLY A 929 20.36 -33.30 17.09
CA GLY A 929 19.20 -33.33 17.98
C GLY A 929 17.91 -33.60 17.20
N GLY A 930 16.83 -33.99 17.89
CA GLY A 930 15.59 -34.38 17.22
C GLY A 930 14.93 -33.27 16.39
N GLY A 931 14.08 -33.63 15.43
CA GLY A 931 13.42 -32.66 14.54
C GLY A 931 12.63 -31.60 15.33
N PHE A 932 11.77 -32.07 16.23
CA PHE A 932 11.19 -31.26 17.30
C PHE A 932 11.65 -31.74 18.67
N TYR A 933 11.88 -30.80 19.59
CA TYR A 933 12.10 -31.10 20.99
C TYR A 933 11.30 -30.18 21.91
N SER A 934 10.68 -30.75 22.94
CA SER A 934 10.11 -30.03 24.09
C SER A 934 10.47 -30.76 25.38
N PRO A 935 10.87 -30.07 26.46
CA PRO A 935 11.01 -30.69 27.77
C PRO A 935 9.66 -31.00 28.44
N ASN A 936 8.54 -30.51 27.88
CA ASN A 936 7.18 -30.73 28.37
C ASN A 936 6.38 -31.67 27.46
N ASP A 937 6.12 -32.89 27.94
CA ASP A 937 5.45 -33.98 27.23
C ASP A 937 3.92 -33.82 27.09
N THR A 938 3.35 -32.75 27.65
CA THR A 938 1.92 -32.44 27.55
C THR A 938 1.58 -31.40 26.47
N LEU A 939 2.59 -30.78 25.84
CA LEU A 939 2.40 -29.81 24.76
C LEU A 939 1.92 -30.53 23.49
N ALA A 940 0.77 -30.13 22.95
CA ALA A 940 0.25 -30.64 21.68
C ALA A 940 0.64 -29.69 20.55
N LEU A 941 1.46 -30.18 19.61
CA LEU A 941 1.88 -29.42 18.44
C LEU A 941 0.69 -29.25 17.48
N ALA A 942 0.35 -28.00 17.13
CA ALA A 942 -0.66 -27.70 16.13
C ALA A 942 -0.05 -27.84 14.73
N MET A 943 -0.05 -29.06 14.19
CA MET A 943 0.56 -29.37 12.89
C MET A 943 -0.41 -30.13 11.97
N SER A 944 -0.47 -29.71 10.71
CA SER A 944 -1.26 -30.38 9.67
C SER A 944 -0.52 -30.46 8.34
N CYS A 945 -0.80 -31.51 7.57
CA CYS A 945 -0.27 -31.71 6.23
C CYS A 945 1.23 -31.45 6.11
N SER A 946 2.03 -31.85 7.10
CA SER A 946 3.47 -31.60 7.13
C SER A 946 4.27 -32.90 7.15
N ASP A 947 5.48 -32.87 6.61
CA ASP A 947 6.41 -34.00 6.58
C ASP A 947 7.56 -33.78 7.56
N VAL A 948 7.74 -34.69 8.50
CA VAL A 948 8.88 -34.66 9.44
C VAL A 948 9.65 -35.96 9.30
N PHE A 949 10.87 -35.90 8.77
CA PHE A 949 11.57 -37.09 8.34
C PHE A 949 13.08 -37.06 8.55
N GLY A 950 13.61 -38.17 9.07
CA GLY A 950 15.03 -38.48 8.97
C GLY A 950 15.92 -37.57 9.80
N ASN A 951 15.38 -36.94 10.85
CA ASN A 951 16.14 -36.09 11.77
C ASN A 951 16.95 -36.96 12.75
N GLU A 952 18.21 -36.59 12.97
CA GLU A 952 19.10 -37.31 13.90
C GLU A 952 18.57 -37.23 15.33
N GLY A 953 18.54 -38.34 16.07
CA GLY A 953 17.97 -38.36 17.42
C GLY A 953 16.46 -38.59 17.48
N GLY A 954 15.73 -38.42 16.37
CA GLY A 954 14.29 -38.74 16.22
C GLY A 954 13.46 -37.52 15.80
N ASP A 955 12.32 -37.75 15.15
CA ASP A 955 11.51 -36.66 14.58
C ASP A 955 10.75 -35.84 15.64
N PHE A 956 10.25 -36.48 16.70
CA PHE A 956 9.56 -35.83 17.82
C PHE A 956 10.11 -36.33 19.16
N LEU A 957 10.69 -35.43 19.94
CA LEU A 957 11.27 -35.72 21.26
C LEU A 957 10.56 -34.91 22.34
N GLY A 958 10.05 -35.60 23.37
CA GLY A 958 9.29 -34.96 24.45
C GLY A 958 7.96 -34.36 24.00
N LEU A 959 7.42 -34.83 22.88
CA LEU A 959 6.11 -34.45 22.32
C LEU A 959 5.37 -35.71 21.84
N PRO A 960 4.02 -35.70 21.83
CA PRO A 960 3.24 -36.73 21.13
C PRO A 960 3.55 -36.70 19.63
N ASP A 961 3.81 -37.87 19.03
CA ASP A 961 4.04 -38.01 17.59
C ASP A 961 2.71 -37.84 16.81
N PRO A 962 2.57 -36.79 15.97
CA PRO A 962 1.35 -36.53 15.21
C PRO A 962 1.30 -37.28 13.87
N THR A 963 2.30 -38.10 13.52
CA THR A 963 2.39 -38.80 12.24
C THR A 963 1.14 -39.65 11.97
N GLY A 964 0.58 -39.52 10.76
CA GLY A 964 -0.64 -40.22 10.35
C GLY A 964 -1.94 -39.58 10.82
N SER A 965 -1.87 -38.47 11.57
CA SER A 965 -3.02 -37.63 11.92
C SER A 965 -2.97 -36.31 11.17
N GLN A 966 -4.14 -35.73 10.85
CA GLN A 966 -4.27 -34.46 10.11
C GLN A 966 -3.41 -34.39 8.83
N GLY A 967 -3.19 -35.55 8.19
CA GLY A 967 -2.40 -35.67 6.97
C GLY A 967 -0.89 -35.49 7.11
N ASN A 968 -0.37 -35.44 8.34
CA ASN A 968 1.06 -35.41 8.61
C ASN A 968 1.72 -36.74 8.23
N ILE A 969 2.91 -36.67 7.64
CA ILE A 969 3.68 -37.81 7.15
C ILE A 969 5.11 -37.80 7.71
N SER A 970 5.79 -38.92 7.56
CA SER A 970 7.21 -39.08 7.88
C SER A 970 7.81 -39.98 6.79
N LEU A 971 8.13 -39.35 5.66
CA LEU A 971 8.67 -39.99 4.46
C LEU A 971 9.80 -39.13 3.89
N ASP A 972 10.69 -39.72 3.11
CA ASP A 972 11.77 -38.98 2.47
C ASP A 972 11.17 -37.92 1.52
N PRO A 973 11.43 -36.61 1.72
CA PRO A 973 10.89 -35.55 0.88
C PRO A 973 11.36 -35.62 -0.58
N HIS A 974 12.43 -36.37 -0.88
CA HIS A 974 13.00 -36.52 -2.21
C HIS A 974 13.34 -35.17 -2.86
N PHE A 975 14.19 -34.38 -2.18
CA PHE A 975 14.80 -33.20 -2.78
C PHE A 975 15.66 -33.57 -3.99
N CYS A 976 15.68 -32.71 -5.00
CA CYS A 976 16.40 -32.94 -6.26
C CYS A 976 17.91 -33.02 -6.08
N ASP A 977 18.51 -32.07 -5.35
CA ASP A 977 19.92 -32.09 -4.98
C ASP A 977 20.14 -31.31 -3.68
N ARG A 978 19.81 -31.95 -2.55
CA ARG A 978 19.95 -31.36 -1.22
C ARG A 978 21.38 -30.88 -0.94
N GLU A 979 22.39 -31.65 -1.34
CA GLU A 979 23.80 -31.33 -1.05
C GLU A 979 24.26 -30.08 -1.82
N ALA A 980 23.66 -29.80 -2.97
CA ALA A 980 23.87 -28.56 -3.71
C ALA A 980 22.93 -27.41 -3.29
N GLY A 981 22.06 -27.61 -2.30
CA GLY A 981 21.06 -26.64 -1.84
C GLY A 981 19.78 -26.59 -2.67
N ASP A 982 19.59 -27.47 -3.66
CA ASP A 982 18.36 -27.55 -4.46
C ASP A 982 17.29 -28.37 -3.72
N LEU A 983 16.39 -27.63 -3.06
CA LEU A 983 15.27 -28.18 -2.30
C LEU A 983 13.98 -28.33 -3.13
N GLN A 984 14.04 -28.21 -4.45
CA GLN A 984 12.91 -28.62 -5.29
C GLN A 984 12.62 -30.11 -5.13
N LEU A 985 11.36 -30.49 -5.35
CA LEU A 985 10.89 -31.85 -5.13
C LEU A 985 11.03 -32.69 -6.41
N ALA A 986 11.43 -33.96 -6.25
CA ALA A 986 11.36 -34.92 -7.34
C ALA A 986 9.90 -35.30 -7.65
N ALA A 987 9.61 -35.71 -8.89
CA ALA A 987 8.25 -36.05 -9.33
C ALA A 987 7.53 -37.14 -8.49
N ASN A 988 8.29 -37.99 -7.79
CA ASN A 988 7.78 -39.03 -6.88
C ASN A 988 7.81 -38.62 -5.39
N SER A 989 8.11 -37.36 -5.09
CA SER A 989 8.15 -36.85 -3.72
C SER A 989 6.79 -37.02 -3.03
N PRO A 990 6.73 -37.53 -1.80
CA PRO A 990 5.49 -37.58 -1.02
C PRO A 990 4.98 -36.18 -0.65
N CYS A 991 5.82 -35.15 -0.69
CA CYS A 991 5.46 -33.78 -0.37
C CYS A 991 4.70 -33.07 -1.49
N LEU A 992 4.65 -33.65 -2.70
CA LEU A 992 3.87 -33.10 -3.81
C LEU A 992 2.36 -33.37 -3.63
N PRO A 993 1.48 -32.44 -4.06
CA PRO A 993 0.03 -32.57 -3.94
C PRO A 993 -0.52 -33.90 -4.48
N ALA A 994 0.03 -34.37 -5.60
CA ALA A 994 -0.40 -35.61 -6.24
C ALA A 994 -0.07 -36.88 -5.43
N ASN A 995 0.85 -36.79 -4.47
CA ASN A 995 1.48 -37.93 -3.81
C ASN A 995 1.19 -38.01 -2.29
N ASN A 996 0.46 -37.04 -1.71
CA ASN A 996 0.00 -37.10 -0.32
C ASN A 996 -1.53 -37.07 -0.19
N ALA A 997 -2.01 -37.47 0.99
CA ALA A 997 -3.43 -37.56 1.30
C ALA A 997 -4.10 -36.18 1.52
N CYS A 998 -3.31 -35.12 1.73
CA CYS A 998 -3.82 -33.77 1.89
C CYS A 998 -4.19 -33.12 0.55
N GLY A 999 -3.55 -33.54 -0.55
CA GLY A 999 -3.72 -32.89 -1.85
C GLY A 999 -3.09 -31.49 -1.92
N VAL A 1000 -2.10 -31.22 -1.06
CA VAL A 1000 -1.42 -29.91 -0.94
C VAL A 1000 0.08 -30.08 -1.11
N GLN A 1001 0.76 -29.02 -1.53
CA GLN A 1001 2.23 -28.99 -1.58
C GLN A 1001 2.75 -28.76 -0.17
N MET A 1002 3.66 -29.62 0.29
CA MET A 1002 4.43 -29.38 1.51
C MET A 1002 5.77 -28.75 1.14
N GLY A 1003 6.19 -27.73 1.87
CA GLY A 1003 7.36 -26.92 1.59
C GLY A 1003 7.13 -25.85 0.50
N PRO A 1004 8.11 -24.96 0.32
CA PRO A 1004 7.96 -23.80 -0.56
C PRO A 1004 8.18 -24.15 -2.04
N PHE A 1005 8.95 -25.18 -2.33
CA PHE A 1005 9.39 -25.51 -3.68
C PHE A 1005 8.56 -26.65 -4.30
N GLY A 1006 8.15 -26.46 -5.55
CA GLY A 1006 7.39 -27.46 -6.31
C GLY A 1006 8.28 -28.54 -6.94
N GLN A 1007 7.74 -29.24 -7.94
CA GLN A 1007 8.47 -30.29 -8.64
C GLN A 1007 9.56 -29.69 -9.56
N GLY A 1008 10.83 -29.96 -9.28
CA GLY A 1008 11.97 -29.46 -10.07
C GLY A 1008 12.69 -30.50 -10.92
N CYS A 1009 12.56 -31.79 -10.59
CA CYS A 1009 13.28 -32.85 -11.27
C CYS A 1009 12.44 -34.11 -11.48
N ALA A 1010 12.92 -34.97 -12.38
CA ALA A 1010 12.34 -36.28 -12.61
C ALA A 1010 12.39 -37.14 -11.34
N ALA A 1011 11.57 -38.18 -11.29
CA ALA A 1011 11.52 -39.08 -10.15
C ALA A 1011 12.92 -39.59 -9.78
N THR A 1012 13.33 -39.34 -8.54
CA THR A 1012 14.56 -39.86 -7.97
C THR A 1012 14.36 -41.35 -7.70
N ALA A 1013 15.40 -42.16 -7.92
CA ALA A 1013 15.30 -43.58 -7.63
C ALA A 1013 15.00 -43.75 -6.13
N LEU A 1014 13.88 -44.39 -5.79
CA LEU A 1014 13.54 -44.72 -4.40
C LEU A 1014 14.77 -45.37 -3.74
N PRO A 1015 15.23 -44.90 -2.57
CA PRO A 1015 16.06 -45.75 -1.73
C PRO A 1015 15.23 -47.01 -1.48
N ASP A 1016 15.76 -48.16 -1.90
CA ASP A 1016 15.05 -49.44 -1.91
C ASP A 1016 14.19 -49.61 -0.64
N ALA A 1017 12.94 -50.06 -0.80
CA ALA A 1017 12.01 -50.42 0.27
C ALA A 1017 12.54 -51.49 1.27
N ASP A 1018 13.81 -51.86 1.13
CA ASP A 1018 14.59 -52.80 1.93
C ASP A 1018 15.51 -52.11 2.97
N VAL A 1019 15.48 -50.77 3.12
CA VAL A 1019 16.20 -50.07 4.20
C VAL A 1019 15.30 -49.88 5.45
N PRO A 1020 15.66 -50.49 6.59
CA PRO A 1020 14.85 -50.41 7.81
C PRO A 1020 14.90 -49.03 8.47
N ARG A 1021 13.75 -48.49 8.87
CA ARG A 1021 13.61 -47.16 9.51
C ARG A 1021 14.27 -47.01 10.88
N ALA A 1022 14.66 -48.12 11.52
CA ALA A 1022 15.33 -48.12 12.82
C ALA A 1022 16.28 -49.32 12.97
N LEU A 1023 17.30 -49.15 13.83
CA LEU A 1023 18.19 -50.25 14.22
C LEU A 1023 17.38 -51.39 14.83
N SER A 1024 17.43 -52.57 14.22
CA SER A 1024 16.63 -53.72 14.65
C SER A 1024 17.42 -55.01 14.68
N LEU A 1025 17.11 -55.90 15.63
CA LEU A 1025 17.65 -57.25 15.71
C LEU A 1025 16.51 -58.24 15.83
N SER A 1026 16.30 -59.04 14.78
CA SER A 1026 15.25 -60.05 14.71
C SER A 1026 15.63 -61.31 15.51
N GLN A 1027 14.63 -62.11 15.83
CA GLN A 1027 14.86 -63.46 16.34
C GLN A 1027 15.55 -64.29 15.24
N ASN A 1028 16.61 -65.03 15.58
CA ASN A 1028 17.27 -65.93 14.63
C ASN A 1028 16.29 -66.99 14.10
N SER A 1029 16.39 -67.36 12.82
CA SER A 1029 15.49 -68.31 12.17
C SER A 1029 16.27 -69.44 11.48
N PRO A 1030 15.99 -70.72 11.80
CA PRO A 1030 15.07 -71.19 12.84
C PRO A 1030 15.61 -70.94 14.27
N ASN A 1031 14.73 -70.96 15.28
CA ASN A 1031 15.08 -71.05 16.71
C ASN A 1031 14.03 -71.91 17.45
N PRO A 1032 14.36 -73.11 17.97
CA PRO A 1032 15.69 -73.71 18.02
C PRO A 1032 16.27 -74.06 16.64
N PHE A 1033 17.60 -74.17 16.53
CA PHE A 1033 18.30 -74.51 15.29
C PHE A 1033 19.27 -75.68 15.43
N ASN A 1034 19.58 -76.36 14.31
CA ASN A 1034 20.52 -77.48 14.22
C ASN A 1034 21.17 -77.61 12.83
N PRO A 1035 22.51 -77.50 12.68
CA PRO A 1035 23.39 -76.65 13.44
C PRO A 1035 23.42 -75.21 12.89
N SER A 1036 22.61 -74.87 11.86
CA SER A 1036 22.66 -73.55 11.22
C SER A 1036 21.42 -72.70 11.45
N THR A 1037 21.62 -71.41 11.68
CA THR A 1037 20.57 -70.39 11.77
C THR A 1037 20.98 -69.12 11.04
N THR A 1038 20.00 -68.38 10.55
CA THR A 1038 20.19 -67.06 9.95
C THR A 1038 19.81 -65.99 10.97
N ILE A 1039 20.65 -64.96 11.07
CA ILE A 1039 20.47 -63.84 11.98
C ILE A 1039 20.16 -62.62 11.12
N ARG A 1040 18.96 -62.06 11.26
CA ARG A 1040 18.57 -60.85 10.54
C ARG A 1040 18.66 -59.63 11.45
N PHE A 1041 19.31 -58.58 10.98
CA PHE A 1041 19.32 -57.26 11.62
C PHE A 1041 19.20 -56.15 10.58
N GLY A 1042 18.74 -54.99 10.98
CA GLY A 1042 18.50 -53.85 10.10
C GLY A 1042 19.31 -52.62 10.49
N LEU A 1043 19.95 -51.97 9.51
CA LEU A 1043 20.65 -50.70 9.66
C LEU A 1043 19.92 -49.58 8.91
N PRO A 1044 19.50 -48.49 9.59
CA PRO A 1044 18.84 -47.35 8.93
C PRO A 1044 19.79 -46.48 8.11
N ARG A 1045 21.08 -46.47 8.46
CA ARG A 1045 22.16 -45.77 7.76
C ARG A 1045 23.45 -46.61 7.79
N PRO A 1046 24.45 -46.32 6.93
CA PRO A 1046 25.72 -47.03 6.98
C PRO A 1046 26.41 -46.83 8.34
N ALA A 1047 26.83 -47.92 9.00
CA ALA A 1047 27.37 -47.88 10.35
C ALA A 1047 28.38 -49.01 10.60
N THR A 1048 29.24 -48.83 11.61
CA THR A 1048 30.19 -49.86 12.06
C THR A 1048 29.48 -50.86 12.99
N VAL A 1049 29.58 -52.15 12.67
CA VAL A 1049 28.83 -53.23 13.32
C VAL A 1049 29.74 -54.25 13.99
N ASP A 1050 29.44 -54.57 15.24
CA ASP A 1050 29.95 -55.72 15.96
C ASP A 1050 28.82 -56.71 16.27
N LEU A 1051 28.92 -57.93 15.75
CA LEU A 1051 27.93 -58.99 15.98
C LEU A 1051 28.60 -60.20 16.61
N CYS A 1052 28.27 -60.48 17.88
CA CYS A 1052 28.90 -61.53 18.68
C CYS A 1052 27.88 -62.54 19.24
N VAL A 1053 28.32 -63.77 19.45
CA VAL A 1053 27.56 -64.81 20.15
C VAL A 1053 28.22 -65.13 21.48
N HIS A 1054 27.43 -65.19 22.54
CA HIS A 1054 27.85 -65.49 23.92
C HIS A 1054 27.19 -66.77 24.45
N ASP A 1055 27.87 -67.50 25.33
CA ASP A 1055 27.29 -68.61 26.09
C ASP A 1055 26.43 -68.10 27.27
N ALA A 1056 25.79 -69.02 27.99
CA ALA A 1056 24.96 -68.69 29.15
C ALA A 1056 25.72 -68.05 30.33
N LEU A 1057 27.06 -68.11 30.33
CA LEU A 1057 27.93 -67.45 31.31
C LEU A 1057 28.41 -66.07 30.82
N GLY A 1058 27.93 -65.61 29.66
CA GLY A 1058 28.30 -64.33 29.05
C GLY A 1058 29.64 -64.34 28.31
N ARG A 1059 30.31 -65.50 28.20
CA ARG A 1059 31.59 -65.61 27.49
C ARG A 1059 31.34 -65.57 25.98
N ARG A 1060 32.09 -64.74 25.26
CA ARG A 1060 32.02 -64.67 23.79
C ARG A 1060 32.55 -65.96 23.19
N VAL A 1061 31.71 -66.68 22.45
CA VAL A 1061 32.04 -67.96 21.82
C VAL A 1061 32.24 -67.85 20.31
N ALA A 1062 31.64 -66.85 19.65
CA ALA A 1062 31.86 -66.54 18.24
C ALA A 1062 31.71 -65.04 17.98
N THR A 1063 32.42 -64.56 16.96
CA THR A 1063 32.23 -63.24 16.35
C THR A 1063 31.80 -63.47 14.91
N LEU A 1064 30.65 -62.91 14.54
CA LEU A 1064 30.06 -63.05 13.21
C LEU A 1064 30.43 -61.87 12.32
N ILE A 1065 30.56 -60.68 12.90
CA ILE A 1065 31.00 -59.44 12.25
C ILE A 1065 31.88 -58.70 13.28
N ALA A 1066 33.05 -58.22 12.87
CA ALA A 1066 34.06 -57.65 13.75
C ALA A 1066 34.44 -56.22 13.33
N GLY A 1067 33.73 -55.23 13.85
CA GLY A 1067 33.98 -53.81 13.57
C GLY A 1067 33.92 -53.43 12.09
N GLU A 1068 33.09 -54.10 11.29
CA GLU A 1068 32.98 -53.82 9.86
C GLU A 1068 31.95 -52.70 9.61
N ARG A 1069 32.28 -51.75 8.72
CA ARG A 1069 31.34 -50.72 8.28
C ARG A 1069 30.45 -51.28 7.19
N LEU A 1070 29.16 -51.43 7.48
CA LEU A 1070 28.16 -51.99 6.57
C LEU A 1070 27.24 -50.89 6.00
N PRO A 1071 26.72 -51.05 4.77
CA PRO A 1071 25.75 -50.12 4.19
C PRO A 1071 24.39 -50.19 4.93
N ALA A 1072 23.55 -49.18 4.73
CA ALA A 1072 22.15 -49.20 5.16
C ALA A 1072 21.40 -50.38 4.50
N GLY A 1073 20.45 -50.99 5.20
CA GLY A 1073 19.72 -52.17 4.73
C GLY A 1073 19.58 -53.29 5.75
N TYR A 1074 18.91 -54.38 5.35
CA TYR A 1074 18.87 -55.62 6.11
C TYR A 1074 20.09 -56.50 5.85
N HIS A 1075 20.63 -57.09 6.90
CA HIS A 1075 21.81 -57.95 6.88
C HIS A 1075 21.49 -59.31 7.49
N GLU A 1076 21.95 -60.39 6.84
CA GLU A 1076 21.60 -61.77 7.21
C GLU A 1076 22.80 -62.72 7.41
N PRO A 1077 23.71 -62.46 8.37
CA PRO A 1077 24.80 -63.38 8.67
C PRO A 1077 24.28 -64.75 9.13
N ARG A 1078 24.93 -65.80 8.63
CA ARG A 1078 24.64 -67.19 8.98
C ARG A 1078 25.62 -67.70 10.03
N TRP A 1079 25.09 -68.34 11.08
CA TRP A 1079 25.90 -69.01 12.09
C TRP A 1079 25.69 -70.53 12.04
N LEU A 1080 26.80 -71.29 12.12
CA LEU A 1080 26.81 -72.76 12.04
C LEU A 1080 26.95 -73.46 13.41
N GLY A 1081 26.66 -72.74 14.51
CA GLY A 1081 26.76 -73.30 15.86
C GLY A 1081 28.19 -73.70 16.25
N LYS A 1082 29.19 -73.00 15.68
CA LYS A 1082 30.62 -73.24 15.92
C LYS A 1082 31.25 -72.08 16.69
N ASP A 1083 32.29 -72.39 17.47
CA ASP A 1083 33.13 -71.39 18.12
C ASP A 1083 34.19 -70.79 17.17
N ALA A 1084 34.97 -69.82 17.68
CA ALA A 1084 36.06 -69.20 16.93
C ALA A 1084 37.16 -70.17 16.44
N ALA A 1085 37.28 -71.36 17.02
CA ALA A 1085 38.21 -72.41 16.59
C ALA A 1085 37.57 -73.42 15.61
N GLY A 1086 36.34 -73.15 15.15
CA GLY A 1086 35.59 -74.01 14.23
C GLY A 1086 34.98 -75.26 14.86
N ARG A 1087 35.01 -75.38 16.20
CA ARG A 1087 34.50 -76.54 16.94
C ARG A 1087 32.99 -76.40 17.14
N ALA A 1088 32.25 -77.48 16.96
CA ALA A 1088 30.81 -77.50 17.20
C ALA A 1088 30.50 -77.31 18.69
N LEU A 1089 29.62 -76.35 19.00
CA LEU A 1089 29.17 -76.07 20.36
C LEU A 1089 28.15 -77.11 20.84
N ALA A 1090 27.93 -77.20 22.16
CA ALA A 1090 26.95 -78.12 22.75
C ALA A 1090 25.51 -77.57 22.62
N SER A 1091 24.50 -78.46 22.65
CA SER A 1091 23.11 -78.02 22.77
C SER A 1091 22.93 -77.14 24.01
N GLY A 1092 22.23 -76.03 23.90
CA GLY A 1092 22.10 -75.07 24.99
C GLY A 1092 21.62 -73.69 24.56
N VAL A 1093 21.52 -72.80 25.55
CA VAL A 1093 21.14 -71.40 25.36
C VAL A 1093 22.38 -70.56 25.04
N TYR A 1094 22.26 -69.74 24.00
CA TYR A 1094 23.26 -68.77 23.59
C TYR A 1094 22.60 -67.39 23.46
N PHE A 1095 23.40 -66.32 23.52
CA PHE A 1095 22.91 -64.95 23.36
C PHE A 1095 23.63 -64.27 22.21
N LEU A 1096 22.84 -63.80 21.24
CA LEU A 1096 23.29 -62.95 20.16
C LEU A 1096 23.33 -61.51 20.63
N ARG A 1097 24.44 -60.80 20.39
CA ARG A 1097 24.62 -59.40 20.75
C ARG A 1097 25.06 -58.62 19.51
N LEU A 1098 24.28 -57.60 19.15
CA LEU A 1098 24.57 -56.62 18.12
C LEU A 1098 24.96 -55.30 18.80
N GLU A 1099 26.10 -54.72 18.44
CA GLU A 1099 26.59 -53.42 18.90
C GLU A 1099 26.87 -52.53 17.68
N VAL A 1100 26.24 -51.36 17.65
CA VAL A 1100 26.35 -50.37 16.57
C VAL A 1100 26.43 -49.00 17.22
N GLU A 1101 27.55 -48.29 17.03
CA GLU A 1101 27.76 -46.92 17.54
C GLU A 1101 27.36 -46.75 19.02
N GLY A 1102 27.73 -47.70 19.88
CA GLY A 1102 27.44 -47.69 21.32
C GLY A 1102 26.05 -48.22 21.74
N ARG A 1103 25.11 -48.44 20.80
CA ARG A 1103 23.81 -49.08 21.08
C ARG A 1103 23.93 -50.60 21.06
N ARG A 1104 23.34 -51.28 22.05
CA ARG A 1104 23.42 -52.74 22.21
C ARG A 1104 22.05 -53.42 22.16
N LEU A 1105 21.85 -54.33 21.23
CA LEU A 1105 20.68 -55.20 21.13
C LEU A 1105 21.05 -56.66 21.41
N THR A 1106 20.21 -57.39 22.15
CA THR A 1106 20.45 -58.80 22.49
C THR A 1106 19.23 -59.69 22.20
N ARG A 1107 19.47 -60.91 21.70
CA ARG A 1107 18.47 -61.95 21.47
C ARG A 1107 18.94 -63.31 21.99
N LYS A 1108 18.01 -64.08 22.56
CA LYS A 1108 18.26 -65.45 23.05
C LYS A 1108 18.15 -66.44 21.88
N MET A 1109 19.09 -67.37 21.77
CA MET A 1109 19.13 -68.45 20.78
C MET A 1109 19.18 -69.80 21.48
N LEU A 1110 18.61 -70.84 20.87
CA LEU A 1110 18.60 -72.21 21.37
C LEU A 1110 19.17 -73.16 20.30
N LEU A 1111 20.35 -73.73 20.58
CA LEU A 1111 20.98 -74.75 19.74
C LEU A 1111 20.53 -76.13 20.24
N LEU A 1112 20.00 -76.96 19.35
CA LEU A 1112 19.69 -78.37 19.59
C LEU A 1112 20.51 -79.22 18.63
N LYS A 1113 21.18 -80.27 19.13
CA LYS A 1113 21.86 -81.27 18.30
C LYS A 1113 20.94 -82.39 17.87
#